data_AF-A0A0D6EN58-F1
#
_entry.id   AF-A0A0D6EN58-F1
#
_cell.length_a   1.000
_cell.length_b   1.000
_cell.length_c   1.000
_cell.angle_alpha   90.00
_cell.angle_beta   90.00
_cell.angle_gamma   90.00
#
_symmetry.space_group_name_H-M   'P 1'
#
loop_
_entity.id
_entity.type
_entity.pdbx_description
1 polymer ?
#
loop_
_entity_poly.entity_id
_entity_poly.type
_entity_poly.pdbx_seq_one_letter_code
_entity_poly.pdbx_strand_id
1 'polypeptide(L)'
;MPDHEEDRALRAADELLAEDELRTPFQHQFPHRRASSIGHVPPPTTNAPAAAPRDLIASLTAAVLASTLATHQLRRVARHSRLTVLAFPLLHYGTLGAIGLALGCLRPRGAFGGGARIALGRGSDSGRAGGERGSKRLMGLAGASSAIAFALRLWSARWSDQKLCEALDLFVLPTLLVLAPYLAPILSPCSLLPQPVPSTLLSTCAFTTFLVGFALIGVPATAAGLVCALLRLPMEALSLLLVKEGLSDEGRAGDFLMGSAAIACITSLVTLPLVLVFPARDALPTLDSSTYLSTLFALAISVLAEIALLVTLHLFSQPLTAAGTLFTRNFLLLVTSTFGRDGVSLRENWMQIVFVCAFGSAAVAWADPEISSAVRGISSKGPAGYELLNSNGHLPMSSPSRPSSPSLNHPSPPPNVRKPSSDRTTQQSATSPRPSFLAFLPFIPLLVHVLQAPATSSSLSAACSYLPPSVRSTFCHLTTPILTPHTVDVVVSYYDESLETTQKHLADIRAIEFVAKRSSRVVIYNKGARSEKEIRQGLQLKEKDEVVPLENVGREGATYLKHILLHYNATLAALSPDASVSLPASPSFASALAHLQRTVLADHTFFLQPHLAWGHIAAPRLQLMGPDTGFAHFGPYIKGQCGQDKGIGIGFPVVKELFNIFVGEICPPTGQTVRPHDAFSLDSFRGEADMTLQNPTQIAWSAQFAVSKHRILANSYERYAHLDELMEAPVGHWIHDMWGPNESGGPSNPAVGHSVERAWPTIFGCWDPRIADECPDDVAERDKCQCLDS
;
A
#
# COMPACT_ATOMS: atom_id res chain seq x y z
N MET A 1 -59.09 15.32 25.61
CA MET A 1 -59.19 13.86 25.82
C MET A 1 -59.04 13.16 24.48
N PRO A 2 -57.86 12.60 24.21
CA PRO A 2 -57.79 11.39 23.37
C PRO A 2 -56.74 10.41 23.94
N ASP A 3 -57.19 9.30 24.54
CA ASP A 3 -56.35 8.17 24.97
C ASP A 3 -57.06 6.83 24.66
N HIS A 4 -57.34 6.54 23.39
CA HIS A 4 -57.98 5.27 23.02
C HIS A 4 -57.53 4.63 21.69
N GLU A 5 -56.38 5.04 21.13
CA GLU A 5 -55.80 4.36 19.96
C GLU A 5 -54.58 3.49 20.28
N GLU A 6 -53.81 3.80 21.33
CA GLU A 6 -52.61 3.02 21.67
C GLU A 6 -52.94 1.63 22.26
N ASP A 7 -54.13 1.50 22.85
CA ASP A 7 -54.58 0.30 23.56
C ASP A 7 -55.08 -0.81 22.62
N ARG A 8 -55.24 -0.52 21.32
CA ARG A 8 -55.67 -1.49 20.31
C ARG A 8 -54.51 -2.22 19.64
N ALA A 9 -53.34 -1.58 19.56
CA ALA A 9 -52.14 -2.18 18.98
C ALA A 9 -51.48 -3.20 19.93
N LEU A 10 -51.52 -2.93 21.24
CA LEU A 10 -51.00 -3.84 22.27
C LEU A 10 -51.84 -5.12 22.40
N ARG A 11 -53.17 -5.05 22.29
CA ARG A 11 -54.03 -6.25 22.35
C ARG A 11 -53.87 -7.17 21.14
N ALA A 12 -53.63 -6.61 19.96
CA ALA A 12 -53.37 -7.41 18.76
C ALA A 12 -52.03 -8.16 18.82
N ALA A 13 -51.05 -7.65 19.57
CA ALA A 13 -49.77 -8.31 19.77
C ALA A 13 -49.87 -9.46 20.80
N ASP A 14 -50.68 -9.29 21.85
CA ASP A 14 -50.89 -10.34 22.86
C ASP A 14 -51.75 -11.50 22.33
N GLU A 15 -52.71 -11.25 21.43
CA GLU A 15 -53.48 -12.31 20.77
C GLU A 15 -52.63 -13.17 19.82
N LEU A 16 -51.63 -12.59 19.16
CA LEU A 16 -50.71 -13.34 18.29
C LEU A 16 -49.69 -14.18 19.07
N LEU A 17 -49.33 -13.78 20.29
CA LEU A 17 -48.45 -14.56 21.17
C LEU A 17 -49.21 -15.70 21.88
N ALA A 18 -50.52 -15.56 22.10
CA ALA A 18 -51.36 -16.59 22.69
C ALA A 18 -51.70 -17.75 21.73
N GLU A 19 -51.66 -17.54 20.41
CA GLU A 19 -51.92 -18.60 19.41
C GLU A 19 -50.72 -19.54 19.18
N ASP A 20 -49.49 -19.14 19.52
CA ASP A 20 -48.28 -19.95 19.28
C ASP A 20 -47.98 -20.92 20.44
N GLU A 21 -48.50 -20.69 21.65
CA GLU A 21 -48.34 -21.59 22.81
C GLU A 21 -49.35 -22.77 22.86
N LEU A 22 -50.32 -22.83 21.93
CA LEU A 22 -51.40 -23.83 21.94
C LEU A 22 -51.31 -24.94 20.88
N ARG A 23 -50.17 -25.08 20.19
CA ARG A 23 -49.86 -26.22 19.31
C ARG A 23 -48.69 -27.03 19.86
N THR A 24 -48.88 -27.97 20.78
CA THR A 24 -49.07 -29.42 20.50
C THR A 24 -48.92 -30.17 21.85
N PRO A 25 -49.65 -31.28 22.12
CA PRO A 25 -49.20 -32.59 21.62
C PRO A 25 -50.34 -33.56 21.28
N PHE A 26 -50.18 -34.30 20.17
CA PHE A 26 -50.86 -35.58 20.00
C PHE A 26 -49.83 -36.68 19.73
N GLN A 27 -49.78 -37.60 20.70
CA GLN A 27 -49.16 -38.91 20.62
C GLN A 27 -49.80 -39.74 19.51
N HIS A 28 -49.01 -40.50 18.75
CA HIS A 28 -49.32 -41.91 18.48
C HIS A 28 -48.07 -42.71 18.11
N GLN A 29 -47.75 -43.64 19.01
CA GLN A 29 -47.30 -45.02 18.79
C GLN A 29 -46.27 -45.33 17.68
N PHE A 30 -45.07 -45.74 18.12
CA PHE A 30 -44.20 -46.66 17.36
C PHE A 30 -44.10 -48.01 18.08
N PRO A 31 -44.05 -49.14 17.33
CA PRO A 31 -43.90 -50.46 17.89
C PRO A 31 -42.44 -50.80 18.20
N HIS A 32 -42.30 -51.75 19.13
CA HIS A 32 -41.06 -52.32 19.63
C HIS A 32 -40.18 -53.04 18.58
N ARG A 33 -38.87 -53.07 18.93
CA ARG A 33 -37.80 -54.03 18.58
C ARG A 33 -37.10 -53.89 17.21
N ARG A 34 -35.83 -53.46 17.28
CA ARG A 34 -34.68 -54.36 17.06
C ARG A 34 -33.42 -53.82 17.74
N ALA A 35 -32.78 -54.68 18.51
CA ALA A 35 -31.47 -54.47 19.11
C ALA A 35 -30.42 -54.31 18.01
N SER A 36 -29.64 -53.23 18.07
CA SER A 36 -28.37 -53.09 17.37
C SER A 36 -27.29 -52.85 18.41
N SER A 37 -26.31 -53.76 18.42
CA SER A 37 -25.15 -53.76 19.31
C SER A 37 -24.46 -52.40 19.32
N ILE A 38 -24.22 -51.88 20.52
CA ILE A 38 -23.25 -50.83 20.79
C ILE A 38 -21.87 -51.40 20.42
N GLY A 39 -21.43 -51.13 19.20
CA GLY A 39 -20.02 -51.23 18.85
C GLY A 39 -19.31 -50.06 19.50
N HIS A 40 -18.46 -50.33 20.48
CA HIS A 40 -17.45 -49.39 20.95
C HIS A 40 -16.62 -48.95 19.74
N VAL A 41 -16.84 -47.72 19.28
CA VAL A 41 -15.88 -47.02 18.41
C VAL A 41 -14.79 -46.51 19.35
N PRO A 42 -13.55 -47.02 19.27
CA PRO A 42 -12.45 -46.43 20.04
C PRO A 42 -12.24 -44.98 19.57
N PRO A 43 -11.84 -44.06 20.47
CA PRO A 43 -11.52 -42.70 20.07
C PRO A 43 -10.43 -42.71 18.98
N PRO A 44 -10.48 -41.81 17.98
CA PRO A 44 -9.45 -41.76 16.96
C PRO A 44 -8.12 -41.38 17.63
N THR A 45 -7.22 -42.34 17.72
CA THR A 45 -5.83 -42.10 18.08
C THR A 45 -5.13 -41.46 16.88
N THR A 46 -5.29 -40.15 16.71
CA THR A 46 -4.47 -39.34 15.80
C THR A 46 -3.12 -39.10 16.46
N ASN A 47 -2.31 -40.14 16.56
CA ASN A 47 -0.89 -40.02 16.89
C ASN A 47 -0.11 -39.85 15.58
N ALA A 48 -0.35 -38.74 14.87
CA ALA A 48 0.61 -38.27 13.89
C ALA A 48 1.85 -37.79 14.68
N PRO A 49 3.08 -38.22 14.34
CA PRO A 49 4.26 -37.73 15.01
C PRO A 49 4.34 -36.21 14.79
N ALA A 50 4.26 -35.44 15.89
CA ALA A 50 4.41 -34.00 15.84
C ALA A 50 5.73 -33.65 15.13
N ALA A 51 5.64 -32.86 14.06
CA ALA A 51 6.81 -32.46 13.28
C ALA A 51 7.84 -31.78 14.18
N ALA A 52 9.13 -32.02 13.92
CA ALA A 52 10.17 -31.40 14.71
C ALA A 52 10.08 -29.86 14.58
N PRO A 53 10.31 -29.09 15.67
CA PRO A 53 10.25 -27.62 15.62
C PRO A 53 11.07 -26.97 14.50
N ARG A 54 12.18 -27.61 14.12
CA ARG A 54 13.06 -27.15 13.02
C ARG A 54 12.38 -27.28 11.65
N ASP A 55 11.64 -28.35 11.42
CA ASP A 55 10.96 -28.61 10.15
C ASP A 55 9.79 -27.65 9.96
N LEU A 56 9.08 -27.34 11.06
CA LEU A 56 8.02 -26.34 11.09
C LEU A 56 8.53 -24.95 10.67
N ILE A 57 9.62 -24.47 11.29
CA ILE A 57 10.19 -23.14 10.98
C ILE A 57 10.81 -23.10 9.58
N ALA A 58 11.49 -24.18 9.16
CA ALA A 58 12.04 -24.28 7.80
C ALA A 58 10.92 -24.19 6.75
N SER A 59 9.79 -24.88 6.97
CA SER A 59 8.64 -24.83 6.06
C SER A 59 8.01 -23.44 5.97
N LEU A 60 7.82 -22.76 7.11
CA LEU A 60 7.29 -21.39 7.16
C LEU A 60 8.22 -20.41 6.43
N THR A 61 9.53 -20.51 6.66
CA THR A 61 10.54 -19.65 6.02
C THR A 61 10.56 -19.86 4.51
N ALA A 62 10.54 -21.12 4.07
CA ALA A 62 10.47 -21.47 2.65
C ALA A 62 9.19 -20.94 2.00
N ALA A 63 8.03 -21.07 2.66
CA ALA A 63 6.75 -20.57 2.17
C ALA A 63 6.77 -19.04 2.03
N VAL A 64 7.29 -18.30 3.02
CA VAL A 64 7.40 -16.83 2.96
C VAL A 64 8.32 -16.39 1.82
N LEU A 65 9.52 -16.95 1.71
CA LEU A 65 10.50 -16.55 0.68
C LEU A 65 10.00 -16.88 -0.74
N ALA A 66 9.54 -18.12 -0.95
CA ALA A 66 9.07 -18.56 -2.26
C ALA A 66 7.83 -17.77 -2.70
N SER A 67 6.87 -17.54 -1.79
CA SER A 67 5.66 -16.78 -2.11
C SER A 67 5.92 -15.28 -2.34
N THR A 68 6.88 -14.68 -1.63
CA THR A 68 7.31 -13.29 -1.86
C THR A 68 7.91 -13.15 -3.25
N LEU A 69 8.85 -14.03 -3.61
CA LEU A 69 9.50 -14.02 -4.92
C LEU A 69 8.50 -14.34 -6.04
N ALA A 70 7.60 -15.30 -5.84
CA ALA A 70 6.53 -15.63 -6.79
C ALA A 70 5.65 -14.41 -7.07
N THR A 71 5.19 -13.72 -6.02
CA THR A 71 4.29 -12.56 -6.15
C THR A 71 4.94 -11.44 -6.97
N HIS A 72 6.24 -11.18 -6.73
CA HIS A 72 7.00 -10.19 -7.50
C HIS A 72 7.12 -10.56 -8.98
N GLN A 73 7.43 -11.82 -9.29
CA GLN A 73 7.57 -12.28 -10.68
C GLN A 73 6.23 -12.38 -11.42
N LEU A 74 5.18 -12.90 -10.77
CA LEU A 74 3.83 -13.01 -11.34
C LEU A 74 3.30 -11.65 -11.78
N ARG A 75 3.61 -10.58 -11.03
CA ARG A 75 3.21 -9.22 -11.38
C ARG A 75 3.90 -8.69 -12.64
N ARG A 76 5.20 -8.97 -12.80
CA ARG A 76 5.94 -8.63 -14.03
C ARG A 76 5.34 -9.34 -15.25
N VAL A 77 4.99 -10.61 -15.07
CA VAL A 77 4.38 -11.45 -16.10
C VAL A 77 2.95 -10.98 -16.43
N ALA A 78 2.14 -10.63 -15.43
CA ALA A 78 0.76 -10.17 -15.62
C ALA A 78 0.66 -8.85 -16.40
N ARG A 79 1.70 -8.01 -16.32
CA ARG A 79 1.77 -6.74 -17.06
C ARG A 79 2.16 -6.92 -18.53
N HIS A 80 2.93 -7.97 -18.86
CA HIS A 80 3.44 -8.19 -20.23
C HIS A 80 2.34 -8.41 -21.28
N SER A 81 1.45 -9.39 -21.07
CA SER A 81 0.41 -9.72 -22.06
C SER A 81 -0.81 -10.36 -21.41
N ARG A 82 -1.98 -10.05 -21.97
CA ARG A 82 -3.25 -10.68 -21.58
C ARG A 82 -3.24 -12.18 -21.84
N LEU A 83 -2.60 -12.61 -22.93
CA LEU A 83 -2.46 -14.02 -23.26
C LEU A 83 -1.68 -14.74 -22.17
N THR A 84 -0.61 -14.12 -21.66
CA THR A 84 0.17 -14.69 -20.56
C THR A 84 -0.65 -14.78 -19.28
N VAL A 85 -1.43 -13.75 -18.92
CA VAL A 85 -2.36 -13.78 -17.77
C VAL A 85 -3.33 -14.96 -17.85
N LEU A 86 -3.80 -15.30 -19.05
CA LEU A 86 -4.81 -16.34 -19.29
C LEU A 86 -4.21 -17.74 -19.40
N ALA A 87 -3.02 -17.88 -19.99
CA ALA A 87 -2.34 -19.17 -20.14
C ALA A 87 -1.55 -19.59 -18.88
N PHE A 88 -1.14 -18.65 -18.03
CA PHE A 88 -0.28 -18.95 -16.88
C PHE A 88 -0.95 -19.89 -15.84
N PRO A 89 -2.23 -19.72 -15.45
CA PRO A 89 -2.89 -20.66 -14.53
C PRO A 89 -2.90 -22.10 -15.08
N LEU A 90 -3.12 -22.26 -16.38
CA LEU A 90 -3.09 -23.56 -17.06
C LEU A 90 -1.71 -24.21 -16.96
N LEU A 91 -0.66 -23.45 -17.28
CA LEU A 91 0.72 -23.93 -17.18
C LEU A 91 1.11 -24.27 -15.74
N HIS A 92 0.67 -23.46 -14.77
CA HIS A 92 0.94 -23.65 -13.35
C HIS A 92 0.33 -24.95 -12.82
N TYR A 93 -0.99 -25.13 -12.98
CA TYR A 93 -1.67 -26.34 -12.50
C TYR A 93 -1.34 -27.59 -13.34
N GLY A 94 -1.07 -27.43 -14.63
CA GLY A 94 -0.56 -28.51 -15.48
C GLY A 94 0.80 -29.02 -15.01
N THR A 95 1.71 -28.11 -14.62
CA THR A 95 3.02 -28.47 -14.07
C THR A 95 2.90 -29.15 -12.71
N LEU A 96 2.05 -28.62 -11.81
CA LEU A 96 1.77 -29.25 -10.51
C LEU A 96 1.21 -30.66 -10.66
N GLY A 97 0.26 -30.86 -11.56
CA GLY A 97 -0.30 -32.18 -11.87
C GLY A 97 0.75 -33.14 -12.44
N ALA A 98 1.63 -32.66 -13.32
CA ALA A 98 2.72 -33.47 -13.87
C ALA A 98 3.73 -33.88 -12.79
N ILE A 99 4.09 -32.97 -11.88
CA ILE A 99 4.97 -33.26 -10.73
C ILE A 99 4.33 -34.32 -9.83
N GLY A 100 3.05 -34.14 -9.48
CA GLY A 100 2.34 -35.11 -8.63
C GLY A 100 2.26 -36.50 -9.27
N LEU A 101 2.02 -36.57 -10.59
CA LEU A 101 2.00 -37.83 -11.33
C LEU A 101 3.38 -38.51 -11.36
N ALA A 102 4.44 -37.73 -11.61
CA ALA A 102 5.82 -38.24 -11.58
C ALA A 102 6.19 -38.77 -10.19
N LEU A 103 5.83 -38.05 -9.12
CA LEU A 103 6.07 -38.48 -7.74
C LEU A 103 5.27 -39.74 -7.37
N GLY A 104 4.03 -39.86 -7.83
CA GLY A 104 3.22 -41.05 -7.64
C GLY A 104 3.80 -42.29 -8.34
N CYS A 105 4.32 -42.12 -9.56
CA CYS A 105 5.03 -43.18 -10.28
C CYS A 105 6.34 -43.61 -9.60
N LEU A 106 7.10 -42.66 -9.03
CA LEU A 106 8.39 -42.92 -8.38
C LEU A 106 8.24 -43.48 -6.96
N ARG A 107 7.15 -43.19 -6.26
CA ARG A 107 6.89 -43.64 -4.88
C ARG A 107 5.51 -44.30 -4.74
N PRO A 108 5.32 -45.51 -5.30
CA PRO A 108 4.05 -46.25 -5.25
C PRO A 108 3.61 -46.72 -3.86
N ARG A 109 4.37 -46.42 -2.79
CA ARG A 109 4.02 -46.68 -1.38
C ARG A 109 4.04 -45.41 -0.50
N GLY A 110 4.23 -44.23 -1.08
CA GLY A 110 4.25 -42.95 -0.36
C GLY A 110 2.87 -42.27 -0.36
N ALA A 111 2.78 -41.05 0.17
CA ALA A 111 1.56 -40.24 0.20
C ALA A 111 0.92 -39.98 -1.19
N PHE A 112 1.70 -40.16 -2.28
CA PHE A 112 1.26 -40.08 -3.68
C PHE A 112 1.14 -41.46 -4.36
N GLY A 113 1.37 -42.54 -3.62
CA GLY A 113 1.43 -43.92 -4.08
C GLY A 113 0.13 -44.69 -3.89
N GLY A 114 -1.00 -44.08 -4.23
CA GLY A 114 -2.24 -44.80 -4.53
C GLY A 114 -2.27 -44.99 -6.05
N GLY A 115 -2.50 -46.21 -6.55
CA GLY A 115 -2.55 -46.45 -7.99
C GLY A 115 -3.53 -45.47 -8.64
N ALA A 116 -3.01 -44.52 -9.43
CA ALA A 116 -3.76 -43.47 -10.09
C ALA A 116 -4.66 -44.06 -11.18
N ARG A 117 -5.75 -44.73 -10.78
CA ARG A 117 -6.90 -44.95 -11.64
C ARG A 117 -7.73 -43.69 -11.55
N ILE A 118 -7.53 -42.78 -12.50
CA ILE A 118 -8.49 -41.74 -12.82
C ILE A 118 -9.76 -42.47 -13.29
N ALA A 119 -10.57 -42.92 -12.34
CA ALA A 119 -11.83 -43.60 -12.60
C ALA A 119 -12.87 -42.54 -12.98
N LEU A 120 -12.80 -42.10 -14.24
CA LEU A 120 -13.85 -41.31 -14.91
C LEU A 120 -15.12 -42.14 -15.19
N GLY A 121 -15.22 -43.37 -14.68
CA GLY A 121 -16.27 -44.32 -14.99
C GLY A 121 -16.98 -44.89 -13.76
N ARG A 122 -18.31 -44.72 -13.77
CA ARG A 122 -19.39 -45.44 -13.07
C ARG A 122 -18.99 -46.82 -12.49
N GLY A 123 -18.42 -46.82 -11.28
CA GLY A 123 -18.15 -48.03 -10.51
C GLY A 123 -19.29 -48.35 -9.55
N SER A 124 -19.95 -49.48 -9.77
CA SER A 124 -21.01 -50.06 -8.94
C SER A 124 -20.40 -50.75 -7.71
N ASP A 125 -20.11 -50.01 -6.64
CA ASP A 125 -19.85 -50.59 -5.31
C ASP A 125 -20.74 -49.93 -4.25
N SER A 126 -21.87 -50.58 -3.99
CA SER A 126 -23.03 -50.09 -3.22
C SER A 126 -22.89 -50.21 -1.70
N GLY A 127 -21.69 -50.15 -1.13
CA GLY A 127 -21.46 -50.32 0.32
C GLY A 127 -20.76 -49.18 1.05
N ARG A 128 -20.05 -48.28 0.34
CA ARG A 128 -19.21 -47.21 0.92
C ARG A 128 -19.49 -45.82 0.31
N ALA A 129 -20.67 -45.66 -0.28
CA ALA A 129 -21.02 -44.57 -1.20
C ALA A 129 -21.08 -43.16 -0.57
N GLY A 130 -21.19 -43.04 0.76
CA GLY A 130 -21.26 -41.73 1.43
C GLY A 130 -19.93 -40.97 1.46
N GLY A 131 -18.82 -41.64 1.77
CA GLY A 131 -17.51 -41.00 1.97
C GLY A 131 -16.79 -40.63 0.66
N GLU A 132 -16.92 -41.44 -0.39
CA GLU A 132 -16.27 -41.15 -1.69
C GLU A 132 -16.91 -39.96 -2.41
N ARG A 133 -18.23 -39.82 -2.32
CA ARG A 133 -18.96 -38.73 -2.96
C ARG A 133 -18.63 -37.38 -2.30
N GLY A 134 -18.34 -37.38 -0.99
CA GLY A 134 -17.84 -36.20 -0.26
C GLY A 134 -16.43 -35.81 -0.70
N SER A 135 -15.50 -36.76 -0.76
CA SER A 135 -14.10 -36.50 -1.15
C SER A 135 -13.97 -35.94 -2.58
N LYS A 136 -14.68 -36.52 -3.56
CA LYS A 136 -14.67 -36.01 -4.94
C LYS A 136 -15.22 -34.59 -5.07
N ARG A 137 -16.24 -34.24 -4.27
CA ARG A 137 -16.79 -32.87 -4.21
C ARG A 137 -15.78 -31.90 -3.60
N LEU A 138 -15.14 -32.30 -2.51
CA LEU A 138 -14.12 -31.49 -1.85
C LEU A 138 -12.94 -31.20 -2.79
N MET A 139 -12.45 -32.22 -3.50
CA MET A 139 -11.40 -32.08 -4.53
C MET A 139 -11.80 -31.11 -5.64
N GLY A 140 -13.05 -31.22 -6.13
CA GLY A 140 -13.56 -30.35 -7.19
C GLY A 140 -13.71 -28.91 -6.75
N LEU A 141 -14.24 -28.67 -5.57
CA LEU A 141 -14.37 -27.32 -5.00
C LEU A 141 -12.99 -26.70 -4.72
N ALA A 142 -12.06 -27.48 -4.16
CA ALA A 142 -10.69 -27.03 -3.91
C ALA A 142 -10.01 -26.62 -5.22
N GLY A 143 -9.97 -27.52 -6.22
CA GLY A 143 -9.33 -27.24 -7.51
C GLY A 143 -9.96 -26.05 -8.25
N ALA A 144 -11.28 -25.97 -8.31
CA ALA A 144 -11.97 -24.87 -8.98
C ALA A 144 -11.72 -23.52 -8.27
N SER A 145 -11.80 -23.50 -6.93
CA SER A 145 -11.57 -22.27 -6.17
C SER A 145 -10.13 -21.77 -6.25
N SER A 146 -9.15 -22.68 -6.19
CA SER A 146 -7.73 -22.33 -6.40
C SER A 146 -7.48 -21.72 -7.78
N ALA A 147 -8.02 -22.33 -8.84
CA ALA A 147 -7.86 -21.81 -10.20
C ALA A 147 -8.48 -20.44 -10.41
N ILE A 148 -9.70 -20.23 -9.90
CA ILE A 148 -10.40 -18.94 -9.99
C ILE A 148 -9.64 -17.87 -9.20
N ALA A 149 -9.23 -18.17 -7.98
CA ALA A 149 -8.46 -17.27 -7.14
C ALA A 149 -7.15 -16.85 -7.82
N PHE A 150 -6.41 -17.82 -8.36
CA PHE A 150 -5.13 -17.58 -9.04
C PHE A 150 -5.29 -16.74 -10.32
N ALA A 151 -6.34 -17.00 -11.12
CA ALA A 151 -6.66 -16.19 -12.29
C ALA A 151 -7.02 -14.75 -11.90
N LEU A 152 -7.89 -14.56 -10.90
CA LEU A 152 -8.24 -13.23 -10.39
C LEU A 152 -7.03 -12.48 -9.84
N ARG A 153 -6.04 -13.19 -9.27
CA ARG A 153 -4.78 -12.61 -8.78
C ARG A 153 -3.93 -12.00 -9.90
N LEU A 154 -3.84 -12.69 -11.03
CA LEU A 154 -3.12 -12.16 -12.20
C LEU A 154 -3.84 -10.95 -12.80
N TRP A 155 -5.17 -10.99 -12.86
CA TRP A 155 -5.98 -9.86 -13.32
C TRP A 155 -5.89 -8.65 -12.38
N SER A 156 -5.98 -8.87 -11.06
CA SER A 156 -5.80 -7.79 -10.08
C SER A 156 -4.38 -7.20 -10.16
N ALA A 157 -3.34 -8.03 -10.35
CA ALA A 157 -1.96 -7.56 -10.49
C ALA A 157 -1.75 -6.66 -11.74
N ARG A 158 -2.58 -6.82 -12.76
CA ARG A 158 -2.57 -5.99 -13.98
C ARG A 158 -3.27 -4.64 -13.79
N TRP A 159 -4.40 -4.61 -13.09
CA TRP A 159 -5.26 -3.42 -12.98
C TRP A 159 -5.10 -2.62 -11.68
N SER A 160 -4.53 -3.21 -10.64
CA SER A 160 -4.40 -2.58 -9.32
C SER A 160 -2.97 -2.17 -8.99
N ASP A 161 -2.86 -1.15 -8.14
CA ASP A 161 -1.60 -0.80 -7.49
C ASP A 161 -1.08 -1.94 -6.58
N GLN A 162 0.24 -2.00 -6.40
CA GLN A 162 0.89 -3.05 -5.63
C GLN A 162 0.47 -2.98 -4.17
N LYS A 163 0.57 -1.76 -3.65
CA LYS A 163 0.41 -1.44 -2.26
C LYS A 163 -1.02 -1.75 -1.87
N LEU A 164 -1.98 -1.43 -2.74
CA LEU A 164 -3.39 -1.76 -2.56
C LEU A 164 -3.67 -3.28 -2.55
N CYS A 165 -3.03 -4.06 -3.41
CA CYS A 165 -3.26 -5.51 -3.41
C CYS A 165 -2.67 -6.17 -2.15
N GLU A 166 -1.44 -5.79 -1.79
CA GLU A 166 -0.72 -6.33 -0.62
C GLU A 166 -1.39 -5.94 0.68
N ALA A 167 -1.84 -4.69 0.75
CA ALA A 167 -2.78 -4.18 1.73
C ALA A 167 -4.00 -5.08 1.88
N LEU A 168 -4.82 -5.21 0.83
CA LEU A 168 -6.06 -5.97 0.89
C LEU A 168 -5.83 -7.43 1.31
N ASP A 169 -4.73 -8.04 0.85
CA ASP A 169 -4.33 -9.39 1.30
C ASP A 169 -3.97 -9.43 2.79
N LEU A 170 -3.33 -8.38 3.32
CA LEU A 170 -2.99 -8.26 4.73
C LEU A 170 -4.24 -8.11 5.61
N PHE A 171 -5.28 -7.43 5.13
CA PHE A 171 -6.52 -7.14 5.90
C PHE A 171 -7.59 -8.20 5.83
N VAL A 172 -7.98 -8.50 4.59
CA VAL A 172 -9.27 -9.13 4.32
C VAL A 172 -9.11 -10.63 4.49
N LEU A 173 -8.00 -11.19 4.02
CA LEU A 173 -7.81 -12.63 4.01
C LEU A 173 -7.74 -13.25 5.42
N PRO A 174 -6.97 -12.71 6.39
CA PRO A 174 -7.01 -13.20 7.77
C PRO A 174 -8.40 -13.04 8.41
N THR A 175 -9.06 -11.91 8.16
CA THR A 175 -10.41 -11.64 8.69
C THR A 175 -11.42 -12.65 8.16
N LEU A 176 -11.38 -12.97 6.86
CA LEU A 176 -12.24 -13.97 6.24
C LEU A 176 -11.97 -15.38 6.78
N LEU A 177 -10.70 -15.76 6.98
CA LEU A 177 -10.34 -17.06 7.56
C LEU A 177 -10.82 -17.19 9.01
N VAL A 178 -10.79 -16.10 9.78
CA VAL A 178 -11.28 -16.08 11.16
C VAL A 178 -12.81 -16.07 11.23
N LEU A 179 -13.48 -15.42 10.27
CA LEU A 179 -14.94 -15.41 10.16
C LEU A 179 -15.51 -16.68 9.52
N ALA A 180 -14.69 -17.49 8.85
CA ALA A 180 -15.12 -18.69 8.14
C ALA A 180 -15.95 -19.67 8.99
N PRO A 181 -15.64 -19.96 10.27
CA PRO A 181 -16.47 -20.82 11.11
C PRO A 181 -17.88 -20.26 11.34
N TYR A 182 -18.05 -18.93 11.33
CA TYR A 182 -19.34 -18.26 11.51
C TYR A 182 -20.13 -18.13 10.20
N LEU A 183 -19.45 -18.09 9.06
CA LEU A 183 -20.04 -18.06 7.73
C LEU A 183 -20.39 -19.47 7.19
N ALA A 184 -19.79 -20.51 7.78
CA ALA A 184 -20.00 -21.91 7.43
C ALA A 184 -21.48 -22.36 7.35
N PRO A 185 -22.41 -21.93 8.24
CA PRO A 185 -23.82 -22.32 8.16
C PRO A 185 -24.53 -21.81 6.90
N ILE A 186 -24.05 -20.70 6.34
CA ILE A 186 -24.63 -20.02 5.17
C ILE A 186 -24.10 -20.63 3.87
N LEU A 187 -22.88 -21.17 3.87
CA LEU A 187 -22.17 -21.67 2.69
C LEU A 187 -22.40 -23.18 2.40
N SER A 188 -23.44 -23.80 2.97
CA SER A 188 -23.89 -25.21 2.73
C SER A 188 -23.16 -26.32 3.53
N PRO A 189 -23.71 -27.56 3.62
CA PRO A 189 -23.75 -28.43 4.80
C PRO A 189 -22.49 -29.28 5.02
N CYS A 190 -21.31 -28.73 4.75
CA CYS A 190 -20.08 -29.33 5.22
C CYS A 190 -19.95 -29.02 6.72
N SER A 191 -20.21 -30.02 7.56
CA SER A 191 -19.97 -30.01 9.01
C SER A 191 -18.47 -30.01 9.35
N LEU A 192 -17.69 -29.21 8.62
CA LEU A 192 -16.24 -29.30 8.48
C LEU A 192 -15.65 -27.89 8.65
N LEU A 193 -15.54 -27.38 9.87
CA LEU A 193 -14.66 -26.26 10.21
C LEU A 193 -14.37 -26.21 11.73
N PRO A 194 -13.25 -25.58 12.14
CA PRO A 194 -12.46 -25.96 13.31
C PRO A 194 -13.01 -25.42 14.64
N GLN A 195 -12.38 -25.92 15.71
CA GLN A 195 -12.45 -25.44 17.10
C GLN A 195 -12.48 -23.90 17.22
N PRO A 196 -13.14 -23.35 18.27
CA PRO A 196 -13.24 -21.91 18.47
C PRO A 196 -11.87 -21.24 18.51
N VAL A 197 -11.67 -20.26 17.64
CA VAL A 197 -10.44 -19.45 17.57
C VAL A 197 -10.29 -18.65 18.88
N PRO A 198 -9.10 -18.59 19.50
CA PRO A 198 -8.87 -17.80 20.70
C PRO A 198 -9.26 -16.33 20.49
N SER A 199 -10.00 -15.76 21.44
CA SER A 199 -10.46 -14.37 21.39
C SER A 199 -9.32 -13.34 21.29
N THR A 200 -8.14 -13.69 21.80
CA THR A 200 -6.90 -12.89 21.72
C THR A 200 -6.34 -12.80 20.31
N LEU A 201 -6.44 -13.86 19.52
CA LEU A 201 -5.98 -13.88 18.13
C LEU A 201 -6.93 -13.05 17.26
N LEU A 202 -8.24 -13.17 17.51
CA LEU A 202 -9.28 -12.36 16.87
C LEU A 202 -9.06 -10.85 17.11
N SER A 203 -8.82 -10.43 18.35
CA SER A 203 -8.59 -9.02 18.69
C SER A 203 -7.31 -8.47 18.08
N THR A 204 -6.26 -9.28 18.04
CA THR A 204 -4.95 -8.88 17.48
C THR A 204 -5.02 -8.72 15.97
N CYS A 205 -5.69 -9.64 15.27
CA CYS A 205 -5.94 -9.53 13.83
C CYS A 205 -6.81 -8.31 13.50
N ALA A 206 -7.87 -8.03 14.27
CA ALA A 206 -8.72 -6.86 14.06
C ALA A 206 -7.97 -5.54 14.28
N PHE A 207 -7.16 -5.44 15.34
CA PHE A 207 -6.40 -4.22 15.67
C PHE A 207 -5.29 -3.92 14.65
N THR A 208 -4.55 -4.93 14.22
CA THR A 208 -3.52 -4.78 13.17
C THR A 208 -4.14 -4.45 11.82
N THR A 209 -5.30 -5.03 11.51
CA THR A 209 -6.08 -4.73 10.30
C THR A 209 -6.56 -3.28 10.30
N PHE A 210 -6.96 -2.73 11.44
CA PHE A 210 -7.37 -1.32 11.55
C PHE A 210 -6.20 -0.36 11.27
N LEU A 211 -5.06 -0.58 11.92
CA LEU A 211 -3.93 0.35 11.85
C LEU A 211 -3.29 0.40 10.46
N VAL A 212 -3.18 -0.74 9.76
CA VAL A 212 -2.64 -0.71 8.40
C VAL A 212 -3.71 -0.18 7.43
N GLY A 213 -5.01 -0.40 7.66
CA GLY A 213 -6.08 0.15 6.80
C GLY A 213 -6.10 1.68 6.83
N PHE A 214 -5.80 2.26 8.01
CA PHE A 214 -5.59 3.69 8.18
C PHE A 214 -4.36 4.20 7.40
N ALA A 215 -3.30 3.40 7.31
CA ALA A 215 -2.07 3.76 6.58
C ALA A 215 -2.20 3.76 5.05
N LEU A 216 -3.32 3.27 4.50
CA LEU A 216 -3.54 3.11 3.06
C LEU A 216 -4.61 4.03 2.49
N ILE A 217 -5.15 4.92 3.33
CA ILE A 217 -5.96 6.05 2.89
C ILE A 217 -5.12 6.87 1.89
N GLY A 218 -5.59 6.96 0.65
CA GLY A 218 -4.92 7.71 -0.43
C GLY A 218 -4.22 6.86 -1.51
N VAL A 219 -4.21 5.53 -1.43
CA VAL A 219 -3.67 4.69 -2.53
C VAL A 219 -4.66 4.67 -3.71
N PRO A 220 -4.24 5.03 -4.95
CA PRO A 220 -5.12 5.01 -6.10
C PRO A 220 -5.59 3.57 -6.41
N ALA A 221 -6.90 3.39 -6.52
CA ALA A 221 -7.54 2.14 -6.91
C ALA A 221 -8.23 2.31 -8.26
N THR A 222 -8.19 1.30 -9.12
CA THR A 222 -9.09 1.24 -10.28
C THR A 222 -10.32 0.41 -9.90
N ALA A 223 -11.50 0.76 -10.41
CA ALA A 223 -12.73 0.00 -10.12
C ALA A 223 -12.61 -1.48 -10.53
N ALA A 224 -12.02 -1.75 -11.70
CA ALA A 224 -11.77 -3.12 -12.16
C ALA A 224 -10.80 -3.89 -11.24
N GLY A 225 -9.75 -3.22 -10.80
CA GLY A 225 -8.78 -3.77 -9.85
C GLY A 225 -9.40 -4.12 -8.50
N LEU A 226 -10.28 -3.25 -8.00
CA LEU A 226 -11.00 -3.46 -6.73
C LEU A 226 -12.01 -4.60 -6.85
N VAL A 227 -12.80 -4.66 -7.92
CA VAL A 227 -13.74 -5.76 -8.18
C VAL A 227 -13.01 -7.10 -8.23
N CYS A 228 -11.88 -7.18 -8.95
CA CYS A 228 -11.06 -8.38 -8.98
C CYS A 228 -10.54 -8.76 -7.59
N ALA A 229 -10.11 -7.79 -6.79
CA ALA A 229 -9.65 -8.04 -5.42
C ALA A 229 -10.79 -8.53 -4.52
N LEU A 230 -11.97 -7.91 -4.58
CA LEU A 230 -13.17 -8.28 -3.80
C LEU A 230 -13.67 -9.69 -4.13
N LEU A 231 -13.56 -10.12 -5.39
CA LEU A 231 -13.88 -11.49 -5.79
C LEU A 231 -12.77 -12.49 -5.42
N ARG A 232 -11.51 -12.06 -5.50
CA ARG A 232 -10.35 -12.92 -5.24
C ARG A 232 -10.25 -13.33 -3.77
N LEU A 233 -10.35 -12.37 -2.84
CA LEU A 233 -10.04 -12.60 -1.42
C LEU A 233 -10.93 -13.68 -0.78
N PRO A 234 -12.26 -13.73 -1.02
CA PRO A 234 -13.10 -14.83 -0.56
C PRO A 234 -12.74 -16.18 -1.20
N MET A 235 -12.39 -16.18 -2.49
CA MET A 235 -12.00 -17.41 -3.19
C MET A 235 -10.67 -17.96 -2.69
N GLU A 236 -9.69 -17.10 -2.37
CA GLU A 236 -8.43 -17.49 -1.74
C GLU A 236 -8.67 -18.08 -0.33
N ALA A 237 -9.51 -17.44 0.48
CA ALA A 237 -9.87 -17.95 1.80
C ALA A 237 -10.52 -19.34 1.71
N LEU A 238 -11.50 -19.49 0.82
CA LEU A 238 -12.20 -20.75 0.59
C LEU A 238 -11.23 -21.84 0.10
N SER A 239 -10.36 -21.51 -0.86
CA SER A 239 -9.34 -22.44 -1.38
C SER A 239 -8.44 -22.97 -0.27
N LEU A 240 -7.92 -22.10 0.60
CA LEU A 240 -7.05 -22.49 1.71
C LEU A 240 -7.74 -23.46 2.68
N LEU A 241 -9.02 -23.21 2.99
CA LEU A 241 -9.81 -24.06 3.88
C LEU A 241 -10.07 -25.45 3.26
N LEU A 242 -10.47 -25.48 1.99
CA LEU A 242 -10.77 -26.74 1.28
C LEU A 242 -9.52 -27.58 1.07
N VAL A 243 -8.39 -26.95 0.73
CA VAL A 243 -7.09 -27.62 0.58
C VAL A 243 -6.62 -28.15 1.93
N LYS A 244 -6.75 -27.38 3.01
CA LYS A 244 -6.39 -27.84 4.36
C LYS A 244 -7.21 -29.07 4.77
N GLU A 245 -8.51 -29.04 4.55
CA GLU A 245 -9.40 -30.16 4.86
C GLU A 245 -9.00 -31.42 4.07
N GLY A 246 -8.74 -31.28 2.76
CA GLY A 246 -8.33 -32.39 1.92
C GLY A 246 -6.96 -32.98 2.27
N LEU A 247 -6.07 -32.17 2.85
CA LEU A 247 -4.75 -32.61 3.33
C LEU A 247 -4.78 -33.30 4.70
N SER A 248 -5.88 -33.17 5.46
CA SER A 248 -6.04 -33.80 6.78
C SER A 248 -6.31 -35.30 6.70
N ASP A 249 -6.73 -35.82 5.54
CA ASP A 249 -6.88 -37.26 5.29
C ASP A 249 -5.56 -37.85 4.76
N GLU A 250 -4.67 -38.26 5.68
CA GLU A 250 -3.32 -38.79 5.37
C GLU A 250 -3.33 -39.93 4.35
N GLY A 251 -4.39 -40.75 4.34
CA GLY A 251 -4.51 -41.90 3.43
C GLY A 251 -4.92 -41.53 2.00
N ARG A 252 -5.37 -40.29 1.77
CA ARG A 252 -5.91 -39.82 0.49
C ARG A 252 -5.34 -38.48 0.01
N ALA A 253 -4.41 -37.89 0.75
CA ALA A 253 -3.82 -36.59 0.42
C ALA A 253 -3.24 -36.55 -1.01
N GLY A 254 -2.58 -37.60 -1.48
CA GLY A 254 -2.05 -37.66 -2.85
C GLY A 254 -3.13 -37.69 -3.93
N ASP A 255 -4.17 -38.51 -3.76
CA ASP A 255 -5.31 -38.58 -4.69
C ASP A 255 -6.08 -37.25 -4.70
N PHE A 256 -6.22 -36.62 -3.52
CA PHE A 256 -6.82 -35.31 -3.36
C PHE A 256 -6.06 -34.24 -4.14
N LEU A 257 -4.74 -34.13 -3.93
CA LEU A 257 -3.87 -33.16 -4.59
C LEU A 257 -3.83 -33.34 -6.11
N MET A 258 -3.77 -34.59 -6.58
CA MET A 258 -3.78 -34.90 -8.00
C MET A 258 -5.11 -34.52 -8.66
N GLY A 259 -6.23 -34.88 -8.04
CA GLY A 259 -7.53 -34.55 -8.61
C GLY A 259 -7.89 -33.08 -8.48
N SER A 260 -7.47 -32.39 -7.41
CA SER A 260 -7.65 -30.94 -7.29
C SER A 260 -6.81 -30.19 -8.33
N ALA A 261 -5.55 -30.57 -8.56
CA ALA A 261 -4.71 -29.99 -9.61
C ALA A 261 -5.26 -30.23 -11.01
N ALA A 262 -5.78 -31.43 -11.29
CA ALA A 262 -6.42 -31.74 -12.57
C ALA A 262 -7.68 -30.88 -12.80
N ILE A 263 -8.52 -30.70 -11.78
CA ILE A 263 -9.71 -29.86 -11.86
C ILE A 263 -9.34 -28.38 -11.98
N ALA A 264 -8.31 -27.92 -11.29
CA ALA A 264 -7.79 -26.56 -11.41
C ALA A 264 -7.28 -26.27 -12.84
N CYS A 265 -6.58 -27.25 -13.45
CA CYS A 265 -6.14 -27.20 -14.83
C CYS A 265 -7.32 -27.11 -15.82
N ILE A 266 -8.34 -27.96 -15.64
CA ILE A 266 -9.57 -27.92 -16.46
C ILE A 266 -10.32 -26.59 -16.29
N THR A 267 -10.44 -26.10 -15.05
CA THR A 267 -11.10 -24.82 -14.76
C THR A 267 -10.35 -23.66 -15.43
N SER A 268 -9.02 -23.73 -15.48
CA SER A 268 -8.18 -22.75 -16.17
C SER A 268 -8.34 -22.78 -17.70
N LEU A 269 -8.78 -23.89 -18.30
CA LEU A 269 -9.14 -23.94 -19.73
C LEU A 269 -10.44 -23.20 -20.02
N VAL A 270 -11.39 -23.19 -19.07
CA VAL A 270 -12.69 -22.52 -19.22
C VAL A 270 -12.55 -20.99 -19.20
N THR A 271 -11.45 -20.45 -18.66
CA THR A 271 -11.19 -19.00 -18.69
C THR A 271 -10.55 -18.54 -20.01
N LEU A 272 -10.04 -19.47 -20.84
CA LEU A 272 -9.39 -19.18 -22.13
C LEU A 272 -10.34 -18.55 -23.18
N PRO A 273 -11.62 -18.96 -23.33
CA PRO A 273 -12.56 -18.33 -24.25
C PRO A 273 -12.86 -16.84 -23.95
N LEU A 274 -12.66 -16.38 -22.71
CA LEU A 274 -12.78 -14.96 -22.37
C LEU A 274 -11.75 -14.10 -23.12
N VAL A 275 -10.62 -14.68 -23.58
CA VAL A 275 -9.64 -14.04 -24.47
C VAL A 275 -10.29 -13.55 -25.77
N LEU A 276 -11.24 -14.30 -26.31
CA LEU A 276 -11.85 -14.04 -27.62
C LEU A 276 -12.96 -12.99 -27.58
N VAL A 277 -13.51 -12.73 -26.39
CA VAL A 277 -14.64 -11.80 -26.19
C VAL A 277 -14.15 -10.36 -25.93
N PHE A 278 -12.95 -10.19 -25.37
CA PHE A 278 -12.35 -8.88 -25.20
C PHE A 278 -11.44 -8.54 -26.38
N PRO A 279 -11.83 -7.65 -27.31
CA PRO A 279 -11.02 -7.34 -28.49
C PRO A 279 -9.67 -6.80 -28.05
N ALA A 280 -8.61 -7.58 -28.30
CA ALA A 280 -7.25 -7.16 -28.09
C ALA A 280 -6.86 -6.15 -29.17
N ARG A 281 -6.65 -4.88 -28.77
CA ARG A 281 -5.86 -3.93 -29.56
C ARG A 281 -4.35 -4.22 -29.48
N ASP A 282 -3.96 -5.16 -28.61
CA ASP A 282 -2.57 -5.55 -28.44
C ASP A 282 -2.21 -6.48 -29.61
N ALA A 283 -1.38 -6.01 -30.55
CA ALA A 283 -0.81 -6.85 -31.61
C ALA A 283 -0.16 -8.09 -30.97
N LEU A 284 -0.28 -9.27 -31.61
CA LEU A 284 0.33 -10.50 -31.10
C LEU A 284 1.81 -10.23 -30.80
N PRO A 285 2.24 -10.22 -29.53
CA PRO A 285 3.62 -9.91 -29.21
C PRO A 285 4.48 -11.06 -29.72
N THR A 286 5.48 -10.76 -30.54
CA THR A 286 6.55 -11.70 -30.83
C THR A 286 7.27 -11.98 -29.52
N LEU A 287 7.12 -13.20 -28.99
CA LEU A 287 7.78 -13.64 -27.76
C LEU A 287 9.30 -13.63 -27.97
N ASP A 288 9.96 -12.56 -27.52
CA ASP A 288 11.41 -12.56 -27.42
C ASP A 288 11.86 -13.62 -26.38
N SER A 289 13.03 -14.20 -26.66
CA SER A 289 13.75 -15.16 -25.81
C SER A 289 13.84 -14.74 -24.34
N SER A 290 14.03 -13.44 -24.08
CA SER A 290 14.08 -12.87 -22.73
C SER A 290 12.73 -12.99 -21.98
N THR A 291 11.62 -12.76 -22.67
CA THR A 291 10.26 -12.84 -22.12
C THR A 291 9.88 -14.28 -21.83
N TYR A 292 10.29 -15.21 -22.70
CA TYR A 292 10.10 -16.64 -22.49
C TYR A 292 10.84 -17.14 -21.23
N LEU A 293 12.13 -16.78 -21.07
CA LEU A 293 12.91 -17.14 -19.89
C LEU A 293 12.32 -16.54 -18.60
N SER A 294 11.89 -15.27 -18.64
CA SER A 294 11.25 -14.63 -17.47
C SER A 294 9.93 -15.32 -17.10
N THR A 295 9.14 -15.74 -18.09
CA THR A 295 7.87 -16.45 -17.86
C THR A 295 8.11 -17.85 -17.29
N LEU A 296 9.10 -18.59 -17.81
CA LEU A 296 9.49 -19.89 -17.26
C LEU A 296 10.02 -19.78 -15.83
N PHE A 297 10.83 -18.78 -15.54
CA PHE A 297 11.34 -18.52 -14.20
C PHE A 297 10.21 -18.19 -13.23
N ALA A 298 9.27 -17.34 -13.64
CA ALA A 298 8.07 -17.03 -12.85
C ALA A 298 7.21 -18.28 -12.61
N LEU A 299 7.06 -19.14 -13.64
CA LEU A 299 6.34 -20.40 -13.52
C LEU A 299 7.00 -21.32 -12.48
N ALA A 300 8.31 -21.54 -12.59
CA ALA A 300 9.06 -22.39 -11.66
C ALA A 300 8.94 -21.91 -10.20
N ILE A 301 9.10 -20.60 -9.97
CA ILE A 301 8.97 -20.03 -8.61
C ILE A 301 7.53 -20.09 -8.12
N SER A 302 6.54 -19.85 -8.97
CA SER A 302 5.13 -19.95 -8.57
C SER A 302 4.77 -21.37 -8.12
N VAL A 303 5.23 -22.39 -8.86
CA VAL A 303 5.02 -23.80 -8.52
C VAL A 303 5.75 -24.15 -7.22
N LEU A 304 6.98 -23.65 -7.03
CA LEU A 304 7.73 -23.84 -5.78
C LEU A 304 7.01 -23.20 -4.58
N ALA A 305 6.44 -22.01 -4.76
CA ALA A 305 5.66 -21.33 -3.72
C ALA A 305 4.40 -22.11 -3.33
N GLU A 306 3.70 -22.68 -4.31
CA GLU A 306 2.52 -23.52 -4.06
C GLU A 306 2.89 -24.81 -3.32
N ILE A 307 3.98 -25.48 -3.73
CA ILE A 307 4.48 -26.67 -3.02
C ILE A 307 4.86 -26.33 -1.58
N ALA A 308 5.54 -25.20 -1.35
CA ALA A 308 5.90 -24.75 0.00
C ALA A 308 4.65 -24.48 0.84
N LEU A 309 3.62 -23.86 0.28
CA LEU A 309 2.33 -23.63 0.94
C LEU A 309 1.62 -24.95 1.30
N LEU A 310 1.58 -25.91 0.36
CA LEU A 310 0.98 -27.23 0.60
C LEU A 310 1.71 -28.01 1.71
N VAL A 311 3.04 -27.95 1.73
CA VAL A 311 3.85 -28.56 2.79
C VAL A 311 3.55 -27.90 4.14
N THR A 312 3.48 -26.56 4.20
CA THR A 312 3.08 -25.85 5.41
C THR A 312 1.66 -26.26 5.85
N LEU A 313 0.68 -26.27 4.96
CA LEU A 313 -0.70 -26.68 5.29
C LEU A 313 -0.80 -28.14 5.77
N HIS A 314 0.07 -29.02 5.29
CA HIS A 314 0.12 -30.40 5.75
C HIS A 314 0.74 -30.54 7.14
N LEU A 315 1.80 -29.78 7.43
CA LEU A 315 2.54 -29.87 8.71
C LEU A 315 1.82 -29.23 9.90
N PHE A 316 1.04 -28.17 9.69
CA PHE A 316 0.35 -27.44 10.76
C PHE A 316 -1.09 -27.92 10.92
N SER A 317 -1.64 -27.93 12.13
CA SER A 317 -3.02 -28.41 12.33
C SER A 317 -4.08 -27.40 11.89
N GLN A 318 -3.75 -26.09 11.92
CA GLN A 318 -4.69 -25.00 11.64
C GLN A 318 -4.38 -24.29 10.31
N PRO A 319 -5.40 -23.95 9.49
CA PRO A 319 -5.22 -23.12 8.30
C PRO A 319 -4.80 -21.68 8.66
N LEU A 320 -5.06 -21.25 9.89
CA LEU A 320 -4.72 -19.92 10.39
C LEU A 320 -3.21 -19.69 10.46
N THR A 321 -2.43 -20.75 10.65
CA THR A 321 -0.97 -20.69 10.59
C THR A 321 -0.46 -20.36 9.18
N ALA A 322 -1.19 -20.78 8.13
CA ALA A 322 -0.90 -20.32 6.75
C ALA A 322 -1.28 -18.84 6.54
N ALA A 323 -2.24 -18.30 7.28
CA ALA A 323 -2.49 -16.85 7.25
C ALA A 323 -1.30 -16.06 7.82
N GLY A 324 -0.57 -16.62 8.80
CA GLY A 324 0.65 -16.02 9.35
C GLY A 324 1.79 -15.89 8.34
N THR A 325 1.95 -16.87 7.44
CA THR A 325 2.95 -16.77 6.34
C THR A 325 2.54 -15.74 5.31
N LEU A 326 1.25 -15.63 4.99
CA LEU A 326 0.71 -14.62 4.09
C LEU A 326 0.88 -13.21 4.67
N PHE A 327 0.66 -13.04 5.98
CA PHE A 327 0.89 -11.77 6.67
C PHE A 327 2.35 -11.32 6.54
N THR A 328 3.29 -12.21 6.88
CA THR A 328 4.74 -11.92 6.81
C THR A 328 5.19 -11.62 5.37
N ARG A 329 4.71 -12.40 4.40
CA ARG A 329 4.94 -12.16 2.96
C ARG A 329 4.46 -10.77 2.54
N ASN A 330 3.20 -10.45 2.82
CA ASN A 330 2.60 -9.17 2.42
C ASN A 330 3.26 -7.99 3.11
N PHE A 331 3.70 -8.15 4.36
CA PHE A 331 4.49 -7.15 5.05
C PHE A 331 5.84 -6.91 4.36
N LEU A 332 6.60 -7.96 4.03
CA LEU A 332 7.88 -7.81 3.32
C LEU A 332 7.69 -7.11 1.97
N LEU A 333 6.64 -7.47 1.24
CA LEU A 333 6.30 -6.83 -0.04
C LEU A 333 5.88 -5.37 0.14
N LEU A 334 5.07 -5.05 1.15
CA LEU A 334 4.64 -3.69 1.45
C LEU A 334 5.83 -2.82 1.88
N VAL A 335 6.73 -3.35 2.70
CA VAL A 335 7.98 -2.68 3.11
C VAL A 335 8.85 -2.43 1.89
N THR A 336 9.14 -3.46 1.10
CA THR A 336 9.99 -3.31 -0.09
C THR A 336 9.39 -2.38 -1.14
N SER A 337 8.06 -2.35 -1.30
CA SER A 337 7.38 -1.41 -2.20
C SER A 337 7.34 0.02 -1.64
N THR A 338 7.32 0.18 -0.32
CA THR A 338 7.41 1.49 0.36
C THR A 338 8.83 2.09 0.28
N PHE A 339 9.87 1.26 0.33
CA PHE A 339 11.26 1.70 0.16
C PHE A 339 11.73 1.71 -1.31
N GLY A 340 10.86 1.35 -2.25
CA GLY A 340 11.13 1.42 -3.69
C GLY A 340 11.06 2.85 -4.23
N ARG A 341 11.45 3.02 -5.51
CA ARG A 341 11.45 4.31 -6.23
C ARG A 341 10.10 5.05 -6.21
N ASP A 342 8.99 4.35 -6.00
CA ASP A 342 7.61 4.89 -6.07
C ASP A 342 7.00 5.20 -4.68
N GLY A 343 7.83 5.32 -3.62
CA GLY A 343 7.43 5.25 -2.21
C GLY A 343 7.34 6.57 -1.41
N VAL A 344 7.28 7.73 -2.05
CA VAL A 344 7.55 9.03 -1.39
C VAL A 344 6.49 9.43 -0.34
N SER A 345 5.21 9.08 -0.52
CA SER A 345 4.11 9.56 0.34
C SER A 345 4.01 8.91 1.74
N LEU A 346 4.76 7.83 2.01
CA LEU A 346 4.71 7.10 3.29
C LEU A 346 5.96 7.34 4.16
N ARG A 347 6.87 8.22 3.73
CA ARG A 347 8.16 8.45 4.37
C ARG A 347 8.09 9.22 5.69
N GLU A 348 6.97 9.84 6.02
CA GLU A 348 6.79 10.51 7.32
C GLU A 348 6.31 9.55 8.43
N ASN A 349 5.58 8.46 8.08
CA ASN A 349 4.99 7.53 9.06
C ASN A 349 5.49 6.08 8.95
N TRP A 350 6.51 5.81 8.13
CA TRP A 350 7.00 4.44 7.88
C TRP A 350 7.45 3.71 9.16
N MET A 351 8.06 4.42 10.12
CA MET A 351 8.46 3.83 11.40
C MET A 351 7.25 3.31 12.16
N GLN A 352 6.15 4.05 12.17
CA GLN A 352 4.92 3.64 12.85
C GLN A 352 4.31 2.42 12.16
N ILE A 353 4.29 2.37 10.83
CA ILE A 353 3.78 1.23 10.07
C ILE A 353 4.65 -0.01 10.27
N VAL A 354 5.98 0.16 10.24
CA VAL A 354 6.93 -0.91 10.53
C VAL A 354 6.74 -1.42 11.94
N PHE A 355 6.60 -0.57 12.95
CA PHE A 355 6.33 -1.00 14.32
C PHE A 355 5.00 -1.72 14.44
N VAL A 356 3.91 -1.14 13.93
CA VAL A 356 2.57 -1.76 13.96
C VAL A 356 2.58 -3.14 13.28
N CYS A 357 3.22 -3.25 12.13
CA CYS A 357 3.26 -4.51 11.38
C CYS A 357 4.23 -5.52 11.98
N ALA A 358 5.39 -5.09 12.50
CA ALA A 358 6.36 -5.97 13.15
C ALA A 358 5.83 -6.49 14.48
N PHE A 359 5.28 -5.62 15.34
CA PHE A 359 4.64 -6.03 16.59
C PHE A 359 3.35 -6.81 16.33
N GLY A 360 2.59 -6.46 15.29
CA GLY A 360 1.44 -7.24 14.83
C GLY A 360 1.80 -8.66 14.41
N SER A 361 2.85 -8.81 13.58
CA SER A 361 3.39 -10.11 13.16
C SER A 361 3.85 -10.94 14.37
N ALA A 362 4.58 -10.31 15.29
CA ALA A 362 5.07 -10.96 16.50
C ALA A 362 3.91 -11.39 17.40
N ALA A 363 2.87 -10.56 17.55
CA ALA A 363 1.70 -10.87 18.34
C ALA A 363 0.87 -12.02 17.75
N VAL A 364 0.69 -12.06 16.42
CA VAL A 364 0.04 -13.19 15.71
C VAL A 364 0.86 -14.48 15.88
N ALA A 365 2.18 -14.41 15.71
CA ALA A 365 3.07 -15.55 15.90
C ALA A 365 3.09 -16.05 17.36
N TRP A 366 2.95 -15.16 18.35
CA TRP A 366 2.87 -15.54 19.76
C TRP A 366 1.51 -16.11 20.17
N ALA A 367 0.43 -15.65 19.54
CA ALA A 367 -0.91 -16.13 19.80
C ALA A 367 -1.16 -17.53 19.22
N ASP A 368 -0.34 -17.98 18.27
CA ASP A 368 -0.38 -19.36 17.75
C ASP A 368 0.35 -20.34 18.72
N PRO A 369 -0.36 -21.34 19.27
CA PRO A 369 0.23 -22.28 20.24
C PRO A 369 1.28 -23.22 19.62
N GLU A 370 1.18 -23.55 18.34
CA GLU A 370 2.12 -24.43 17.63
C GLU A 370 3.42 -23.67 17.30
N ILE A 371 3.32 -22.43 16.82
CA ILE A 371 4.49 -21.57 16.57
C ILE A 371 5.20 -21.23 17.89
N SER A 372 4.44 -20.80 18.91
CA SER A 372 5.03 -20.42 20.19
C SER A 372 5.72 -21.59 20.91
N SER A 373 5.23 -22.82 20.75
CA SER A 373 5.88 -24.02 21.30
C SER A 373 7.12 -24.41 20.50
N ALA A 374 7.10 -24.30 19.17
CA ALA A 374 8.26 -24.53 18.32
C ALA A 374 9.40 -23.55 18.61
N VAL A 375 9.11 -22.26 18.76
CA VAL A 375 10.10 -21.21 19.07
C VAL A 375 10.69 -21.43 20.47
N ARG A 376 9.87 -21.73 21.47
CA ARG A 376 10.34 -22.02 22.84
C ARG A 376 11.24 -23.26 22.90
N GLY A 377 10.93 -24.29 22.12
CA GLY A 377 11.74 -25.52 22.05
C GLY A 377 13.14 -25.32 21.43
N ILE A 378 13.33 -24.26 20.64
CA ILE A 378 14.66 -23.86 20.14
C ILE A 378 15.43 -23.09 21.20
N SER A 379 14.75 -22.17 21.91
CA SER A 379 15.39 -21.34 22.95
C SER A 379 15.80 -22.14 24.19
N SER A 380 15.13 -23.28 24.50
CA SER A 380 15.46 -24.10 25.67
C SER A 380 16.66 -25.03 25.46
N LYS A 381 17.21 -25.11 24.24
CA LYS A 381 18.48 -25.80 23.97
C LYS A 381 19.62 -24.78 23.92
N GLY A 382 20.01 -24.30 25.10
CA GLY A 382 21.32 -23.69 25.30
C GLY A 382 22.45 -24.71 24.99
N PRO A 383 23.70 -24.26 24.77
CA PRO A 383 24.77 -25.09 24.26
C PRO A 383 25.17 -26.13 25.32
N ALA A 384 24.63 -27.35 25.20
CA ALA A 384 25.19 -28.50 25.89
C ALA A 384 26.55 -28.77 25.24
N GLY A 385 27.60 -28.41 25.98
CA GLY A 385 28.98 -28.71 25.65
C GLY A 385 29.20 -30.21 25.47
N TYR A 386 30.17 -30.50 24.62
CA TYR A 386 30.84 -31.77 24.42
C TYR A 386 30.96 -32.60 25.71
N GLU A 387 30.20 -33.68 25.81
CA GLU A 387 30.62 -34.89 26.53
C GLU A 387 30.44 -36.09 25.59
N LEU A 388 31.54 -36.37 24.88
CA LEU A 388 31.78 -37.61 24.18
C LEU A 388 32.95 -38.27 24.92
N LEU A 389 32.77 -39.55 25.25
CA LEU A 389 33.70 -40.49 25.90
C LEU A 389 33.52 -40.65 27.43
N ASN A 390 32.59 -41.54 27.81
CA ASN A 390 33.01 -42.63 28.68
C ASN A 390 32.26 -43.92 28.34
N SER A 391 32.89 -44.69 27.45
CA SER A 391 32.71 -46.13 27.36
C SER A 391 33.29 -46.74 28.62
N ASN A 392 32.49 -47.48 29.39
CA ASN A 392 32.89 -48.81 29.86
C ASN A 392 31.64 -49.55 30.35
N GLY A 393 31.43 -50.72 29.74
CA GLY A 393 30.33 -51.61 30.10
C GLY A 393 30.52 -52.27 31.45
N HIS A 394 29.44 -52.84 31.96
CA HIS A 394 29.38 -54.21 32.45
C HIS A 394 27.92 -54.57 32.75
N LEU A 395 27.45 -55.65 32.12
CA LEU A 395 26.31 -56.48 32.54
C LEU A 395 26.61 -57.05 33.95
N PRO A 396 25.61 -57.36 34.80
CA PRO A 396 24.92 -58.64 34.64
C PRO A 396 23.42 -58.69 35.03
N MET A 397 22.73 -59.67 34.42
CA MET A 397 21.53 -60.33 34.95
C MET A 397 21.87 -61.13 36.22
N SER A 398 20.95 -61.15 37.19
CA SER A 398 20.31 -62.38 37.74
C SER A 398 19.53 -62.11 39.04
N SER A 399 18.27 -62.54 39.06
CA SER A 399 17.35 -62.73 40.21
C SER A 399 17.85 -63.82 41.19
N PRO A 400 17.06 -64.35 42.16
CA PRO A 400 15.90 -63.88 42.94
C PRO A 400 16.03 -64.17 44.48
N SER A 401 14.95 -63.91 45.24
CA SER A 401 14.43 -64.68 46.42
C SER A 401 14.45 -64.05 47.85
N ARG A 402 13.24 -64.09 48.43
CA ARG A 402 12.77 -63.97 49.85
C ARG A 402 13.26 -65.18 50.69
N PRO A 403 12.85 -65.40 51.98
CA PRO A 403 12.35 -64.52 53.08
C PRO A 403 12.99 -64.85 54.47
N SER A 404 12.70 -64.07 55.54
CA SER A 404 12.30 -64.53 56.92
C SER A 404 12.75 -63.64 58.10
N SER A 405 11.78 -62.96 58.74
CA SER A 405 11.41 -62.96 60.19
C SER A 405 12.45 -62.59 61.31
N PRO A 406 12.07 -62.50 62.62
CA PRO A 406 11.77 -61.22 63.30
C PRO A 406 12.44 -61.00 64.70
N SER A 407 12.55 -59.75 65.19
CA SER A 407 12.54 -59.38 66.63
C SER A 407 12.63 -57.83 66.80
N LEU A 408 11.62 -57.16 67.36
CA LEU A 408 11.39 -56.81 68.79
C LEU A 408 12.45 -55.87 69.42
N ASN A 409 12.19 -54.55 69.47
CA ASN A 409 11.71 -53.84 70.68
C ASN A 409 11.88 -52.30 70.66
N HIS A 410 10.74 -51.62 70.91
CA HIS A 410 10.54 -50.41 71.72
C HIS A 410 10.90 -48.98 71.23
N PRO A 411 10.24 -47.92 71.77
CA PRO A 411 9.34 -47.05 70.98
C PRO A 411 9.68 -45.55 71.04
N SER A 412 9.18 -44.76 70.08
CA SER A 412 9.09 -43.27 70.14
C SER A 412 8.17 -42.73 69.02
N PRO A 413 7.60 -41.50 69.15
CA PRO A 413 6.21 -41.15 68.83
C PRO A 413 5.94 -40.73 67.37
N PRO A 414 4.66 -40.61 66.94
CA PRO A 414 4.30 -40.49 65.54
C PRO A 414 4.47 -39.06 65.00
N PRO A 415 5.04 -38.87 63.79
CA PRO A 415 4.87 -37.64 63.04
C PRO A 415 3.57 -37.67 62.23
N ASN A 416 2.87 -36.54 62.26
CA ASN A 416 1.58 -36.27 61.66
C ASN A 416 1.41 -36.77 60.22
N VAL A 417 0.37 -37.59 60.04
CA VAL A 417 -0.26 -37.92 58.77
C VAL A 417 -0.91 -36.66 58.19
N ARG A 418 -0.26 -36.04 57.20
CA ARG A 418 -0.96 -35.16 56.25
C ARG A 418 -1.49 -36.01 55.09
N LYS A 419 -2.79 -36.29 55.14
CA LYS A 419 -3.57 -36.73 53.97
C LYS A 419 -3.45 -35.67 52.87
N PRO A 420 -3.12 -36.03 51.62
CA PRO A 420 -3.47 -35.19 50.48
C PRO A 420 -4.99 -35.27 50.34
N SER A 421 -5.66 -34.15 50.54
CA SER A 421 -7.06 -33.96 50.16
C SER A 421 -7.19 -34.21 48.67
N SER A 422 -8.20 -35.01 48.31
CA SER A 422 -8.70 -35.06 46.95
C SER A 422 -9.29 -33.69 46.63
N ASP A 423 -8.50 -32.83 46.00
CA ASP A 423 -9.04 -31.66 45.33
C ASP A 423 -9.79 -32.15 44.10
N ARG A 424 -11.09 -32.32 44.35
CA ARG A 424 -12.18 -32.29 43.39
C ARG A 424 -11.96 -31.04 42.55
N THR A 425 -11.23 -31.17 41.44
CA THR A 425 -11.16 -30.15 40.42
C THR A 425 -12.54 -30.11 39.80
N THR A 426 -13.37 -29.23 40.34
CA THR A 426 -14.57 -28.73 39.70
C THR A 426 -14.18 -28.41 38.26
N GLN A 427 -14.63 -29.24 37.32
CA GLN A 427 -14.71 -28.89 35.92
C GLN A 427 -15.64 -27.67 35.83
N GLN A 428 -15.08 -26.49 36.07
CA GLN A 428 -15.65 -25.26 35.56
C GLN A 428 -15.55 -25.41 34.05
N SER A 429 -16.70 -25.72 33.44
CA SER A 429 -16.95 -25.44 32.04
C SER A 429 -16.66 -23.96 31.84
N ALA A 430 -15.43 -23.63 31.45
CA ALA A 430 -15.06 -22.33 30.95
C ALA A 430 -15.81 -22.15 29.64
N THR A 431 -17.06 -21.69 29.73
CA THR A 431 -17.77 -21.07 28.62
C THR A 431 -16.93 -19.85 28.25
N SER A 432 -16.05 -20.02 27.26
CA SER A 432 -15.33 -18.92 26.65
C SER A 432 -16.35 -17.84 26.27
N PRO A 433 -16.19 -16.59 26.71
CA PRO A 433 -17.15 -15.55 26.37
C PRO A 433 -17.18 -15.43 24.85
N ARG A 434 -18.38 -15.61 24.27
CA ARG A 434 -18.61 -15.36 22.85
C ARG A 434 -18.18 -13.90 22.57
N PRO A 435 -17.30 -13.63 21.59
CA PRO A 435 -16.99 -12.26 21.23
C PRO A 435 -18.30 -11.61 20.75
N SER A 436 -18.76 -10.60 21.49
CA SER A 436 -19.99 -9.88 21.15
C SER A 436 -19.83 -9.24 19.78
N PHE A 437 -20.82 -9.45 18.90
CA PHE A 437 -20.95 -8.79 17.59
C PHE A 437 -20.78 -7.26 17.66
N LEU A 438 -21.05 -6.68 18.84
CA LEU A 438 -20.81 -5.28 19.20
C LEU A 438 -19.35 -4.82 19.04
N ALA A 439 -18.37 -5.73 19.11
CA ALA A 439 -16.97 -5.40 18.84
C ALA A 439 -16.74 -5.00 17.38
N PHE A 440 -17.64 -5.36 16.46
CA PHE A 440 -17.55 -5.03 15.03
C PHE A 440 -18.36 -3.78 14.62
N LEU A 441 -19.21 -3.23 15.49
CA LEU A 441 -20.01 -2.03 15.23
C LEU A 441 -19.20 -0.79 14.80
N PRO A 442 -18.03 -0.46 15.37
CA PRO A 442 -17.28 0.72 14.91
C PRO A 442 -16.67 0.55 13.51
N PHE A 443 -16.70 -0.65 12.93
CA PHE A 443 -16.08 -0.97 11.63
C PHE A 443 -17.07 -0.93 10.46
N ILE A 444 -18.39 -0.98 10.73
CA ILE A 444 -19.44 -0.94 9.71
C ILE A 444 -19.41 0.36 8.89
N PRO A 445 -19.27 1.56 9.49
CA PRO A 445 -19.25 2.81 8.72
C PRO A 445 -18.05 2.92 7.76
N LEU A 446 -16.88 2.40 8.17
CA LEU A 446 -15.66 2.42 7.36
C LEU A 446 -15.75 1.44 6.18
N LEU A 447 -16.26 0.23 6.42
CA LEU A 447 -16.50 -0.77 5.37
C LEU A 447 -17.54 -0.28 4.36
N VAL A 448 -18.61 0.36 4.84
CA VAL A 448 -19.63 1.00 4.00
C VAL A 448 -19.03 2.13 3.18
N HIS A 449 -18.12 2.94 3.72
CA HIS A 449 -17.44 4.01 2.97
C HIS A 449 -16.48 3.48 1.90
N VAL A 450 -15.68 2.43 2.17
CA VAL A 450 -14.83 1.76 1.16
C VAL A 450 -15.66 1.16 0.01
N LEU A 451 -16.90 0.73 0.31
CA LEU A 451 -17.84 0.21 -0.67
C LEU A 451 -18.65 1.30 -1.41
N GLN A 452 -18.81 2.49 -0.81
CA GLN A 452 -19.64 3.58 -1.35
C GLN A 452 -18.83 4.71 -2.00
N ALA A 453 -17.55 4.87 -1.67
CA ALA A 453 -16.70 5.89 -2.27
C ALA A 453 -16.20 5.40 -3.64
N PRO A 454 -16.59 6.03 -4.76
CA PRO A 454 -15.94 5.77 -6.04
C PRO A 454 -14.47 6.12 -5.89
N ALA A 455 -13.61 5.25 -6.40
CA ALA A 455 -12.19 5.47 -6.44
C ALA A 455 -11.86 6.82 -7.10
N THR A 456 -11.30 7.75 -6.31
CA THR A 456 -10.25 8.71 -6.69
C THR A 456 -9.98 9.65 -5.51
N SER A 457 -8.70 9.77 -5.12
CA SER A 457 -8.11 10.97 -4.51
C SER A 457 -8.81 11.63 -3.32
N SER A 458 -9.26 10.87 -2.30
CA SER A 458 -9.51 11.51 -1.01
C SER A 458 -8.14 11.82 -0.37
N SER A 459 -7.73 13.09 -0.40
CA SER A 459 -6.58 13.57 0.37
C SER A 459 -6.75 13.19 1.84
N LEU A 460 -5.64 13.01 2.57
CA LEU A 460 -5.66 12.75 4.02
C LEU A 460 -6.59 13.74 4.76
N SER A 461 -6.68 14.96 4.23
CA SER A 461 -7.58 16.03 4.68
C SER A 461 -9.06 15.65 4.68
N ALA A 462 -9.55 15.05 3.58
CA ALA A 462 -10.94 14.62 3.46
C ALA A 462 -11.27 13.50 4.46
N ALA A 463 -10.35 12.56 4.68
CA ALA A 463 -10.53 11.47 5.65
C ALA A 463 -10.53 11.98 7.11
N CYS A 464 -9.70 12.98 7.42
CA CYS A 464 -9.62 13.60 8.74
C CYS A 464 -10.91 14.32 9.17
N SER A 465 -11.70 14.82 8.22
CA SER A 465 -12.96 15.52 8.48
C SER A 465 -14.06 14.63 9.11
N TYR A 466 -13.95 13.31 8.98
CA TYR A 466 -14.92 12.34 9.50
C TYR A 466 -14.53 11.71 10.84
N LEU A 467 -13.30 11.94 11.32
CA LEU A 467 -12.88 11.49 12.65
C LEU A 467 -13.53 12.33 13.77
N PRO A 468 -13.88 11.73 14.91
CA PRO A 468 -14.29 12.48 16.10
C PRO A 468 -13.21 13.49 16.51
N PRO A 469 -13.57 14.67 17.04
CA PRO A 469 -12.62 15.75 17.36
C PRO A 469 -11.45 15.30 18.25
N SER A 470 -11.70 14.38 19.18
CA SER A 470 -10.71 13.83 20.12
C SER A 470 -9.63 12.96 19.46
N VAL A 471 -9.91 12.38 18.30
CA VAL A 471 -8.97 11.52 17.55
C VAL A 471 -8.27 12.34 16.46
N ARG A 472 -8.98 13.32 15.89
CA ARG A 472 -8.44 14.24 14.88
C ARG A 472 -7.23 15.02 15.40
N SER A 473 -7.28 15.49 16.65
CA SER A 473 -6.18 16.21 17.29
C SER A 473 -4.90 15.39 17.48
N THR A 474 -4.98 14.07 17.39
CA THR A 474 -3.85 13.16 17.63
C THR A 474 -3.26 12.63 16.32
N PHE A 475 -4.09 12.45 15.28
CA PHE A 475 -3.69 11.79 14.03
C PHE A 475 -3.65 12.72 12.81
N CYS A 476 -4.26 13.91 12.87
CA CYS A 476 -4.45 14.81 11.74
C CYS A 476 -3.91 16.21 12.02
N HIS A 477 -2.61 16.32 12.32
CA HIS A 477 -1.97 17.59 12.69
C HIS A 477 -1.87 18.64 11.56
N LEU A 478 -2.31 18.33 10.33
CA LEU A 478 -2.12 19.22 9.15
C LEU A 478 -3.41 19.69 8.47
N THR A 479 -4.59 19.38 9.00
CA THR A 479 -5.84 19.97 8.47
C THR A 479 -6.17 21.25 9.20
N THR A 480 -5.51 22.34 8.81
CA THR A 480 -6.04 23.67 9.05
C THR A 480 -7.32 23.79 8.20
N PRO A 481 -8.47 24.18 8.77
CA PRO A 481 -9.67 24.41 7.97
C PRO A 481 -9.35 25.44 6.89
N ILE A 482 -9.81 25.19 5.66
CA ILE A 482 -9.72 26.11 4.52
C ILE A 482 -10.51 27.38 4.90
N LEU A 483 -9.86 28.32 5.58
CA LEU A 483 -10.28 29.71 5.57
C LEU A 483 -10.13 30.17 4.12
N THR A 484 -11.13 30.90 3.62
CA THR A 484 -11.01 31.64 2.36
C THR A 484 -9.69 32.40 2.35
N PRO A 485 -8.79 32.20 1.36
CA PRO A 485 -7.55 32.97 1.24
C PRO A 485 -7.86 34.46 1.31
N HIS A 486 -7.32 35.16 2.31
CA HIS A 486 -7.66 36.55 2.62
C HIS A 486 -6.60 37.53 2.14
N THR A 487 -5.38 37.05 1.91
CA THR A 487 -4.20 37.88 1.63
C THR A 487 -3.55 37.54 0.29
N VAL A 488 -3.04 38.55 -0.40
CA VAL A 488 -2.33 38.40 -1.68
C VAL A 488 -1.04 39.22 -1.68
N ASP A 489 0.06 38.59 -2.05
CA ASP A 489 1.32 39.29 -2.33
C ASP A 489 1.49 39.42 -3.84
N VAL A 490 1.77 40.64 -4.32
CA VAL A 490 2.16 40.91 -5.71
C VAL A 490 3.64 41.29 -5.70
N VAL A 491 4.48 40.32 -6.05
CA VAL A 491 5.94 40.42 -6.00
C VAL A 491 6.48 40.72 -7.38
N VAL A 492 7.22 41.82 -7.51
CA VAL A 492 7.78 42.27 -8.79
C VAL A 492 9.30 42.36 -8.69
N SER A 493 10.01 41.70 -9.60
CA SER A 493 11.45 41.89 -9.80
C SER A 493 11.65 43.08 -10.75
N TYR A 494 12.12 44.21 -10.25
CA TYR A 494 12.20 45.47 -10.97
C TYR A 494 13.66 45.90 -11.14
N TYR A 495 14.04 46.36 -12.33
CA TYR A 495 15.40 46.86 -12.63
C TYR A 495 15.37 48.31 -13.10
N ASP A 496 15.15 48.54 -14.40
CA ASP A 496 15.19 49.87 -15.02
C ASP A 496 13.98 50.17 -15.92
N GLU A 497 12.97 49.30 -15.88
CA GLU A 497 11.77 49.39 -16.70
C GLU A 497 11.03 50.73 -16.52
N SER A 498 10.23 51.12 -17.51
CA SER A 498 9.45 52.36 -17.45
C SER A 498 8.50 52.36 -16.25
N LEU A 499 8.58 53.40 -15.39
CA LEU A 499 7.65 53.54 -14.25
C LEU A 499 6.20 53.60 -14.73
N GLU A 500 5.93 54.26 -15.86
CA GLU A 500 4.58 54.36 -16.42
C GLU A 500 4.02 52.99 -16.83
N THR A 501 4.83 52.20 -17.55
CA THR A 501 4.43 50.84 -17.97
C THR A 501 4.21 49.94 -16.76
N THR A 502 5.11 49.97 -15.79
CA THR A 502 5.02 49.17 -14.57
C THR A 502 3.84 49.60 -13.70
N GLN A 503 3.59 50.91 -13.58
CA GLN A 503 2.44 51.44 -12.83
C GLN A 503 1.12 50.98 -13.45
N LYS A 504 1.00 51.05 -14.79
CA LYS A 504 -0.17 50.54 -15.51
C LYS A 504 -0.34 49.04 -15.28
N HIS A 505 0.74 48.27 -15.39
CA HIS A 505 0.72 46.83 -15.14
C HIS A 505 0.22 46.49 -13.73
N LEU A 506 0.74 47.18 -12.70
CA LEU A 506 0.30 47.01 -11.31
C LEU A 506 -1.16 47.39 -11.11
N ALA A 507 -1.65 48.42 -11.80
CA ALA A 507 -3.06 48.81 -11.76
C ALA A 507 -3.94 47.71 -12.37
N ASP A 508 -3.52 47.11 -13.50
CA ASP A 508 -4.23 46.01 -14.15
C ASP A 508 -4.27 44.77 -13.24
N ILE A 509 -3.16 44.41 -12.58
CA ILE A 509 -3.11 43.29 -11.64
C ILE A 509 -4.04 43.52 -10.44
N ARG A 510 -4.06 44.74 -9.89
CA ARG A 510 -4.96 45.10 -8.78
C ARG A 510 -6.44 45.06 -9.17
N ALA A 511 -6.75 45.25 -10.44
CA ALA A 511 -8.12 45.22 -10.95
C ALA A 511 -8.65 43.80 -11.18
N ILE A 512 -7.78 42.77 -11.21
CA ILE A 512 -8.19 41.37 -11.29
C ILE A 512 -9.10 41.05 -10.11
N GLU A 513 -10.27 40.46 -10.38
CA GLU A 513 -11.31 40.20 -9.38
C GLU A 513 -10.78 39.45 -8.14
N PHE A 514 -9.91 38.46 -8.38
CA PHE A 514 -9.26 37.69 -7.31
C PHE A 514 -8.43 38.56 -6.36
N VAL A 515 -7.66 39.51 -6.92
CA VAL A 515 -6.77 40.40 -6.16
C VAL A 515 -7.58 41.52 -5.50
N ALA A 516 -8.50 42.14 -6.24
CA ALA A 516 -9.33 43.25 -5.79
C ALA A 516 -10.20 42.90 -4.57
N LYS A 517 -10.66 41.65 -4.47
CA LYS A 517 -11.48 41.16 -3.35
C LYS A 517 -10.68 40.78 -2.10
N ARG A 518 -9.35 40.91 -2.11
CA ARG A 518 -8.46 40.46 -1.04
C ARG A 518 -7.58 41.57 -0.50
N SER A 519 -7.01 41.36 0.69
CA SER A 519 -6.01 42.25 1.23
C SER A 519 -4.69 42.03 0.49
N SER A 520 -4.45 42.83 -0.56
CA SER A 520 -3.24 42.70 -1.39
C SER A 520 -2.14 43.69 -0.97
N ARG A 521 -0.86 43.28 -0.94
CA ARG A 521 0.29 44.21 -0.90
C ARG A 521 1.18 44.00 -2.11
N VAL A 522 1.82 45.07 -2.59
CA VAL A 522 2.82 45.01 -3.65
C VAL A 522 4.21 45.09 -3.01
N VAL A 523 5.09 44.18 -3.39
CA VAL A 523 6.50 44.15 -2.96
C VAL A 523 7.36 44.31 -4.20
N ILE A 524 8.00 45.46 -4.34
CA ILE A 524 8.92 45.76 -5.44
C ILE A 524 10.33 45.47 -4.99
N TYR A 525 10.95 44.42 -5.54
CA TYR A 525 12.37 44.18 -5.36
C TYR A 525 13.14 44.97 -6.40
N ASN A 526 13.78 46.06 -5.97
CA ASN A 526 14.52 46.97 -6.81
C ASN A 526 15.97 46.52 -6.97
N LYS A 527 16.32 46.10 -8.19
CA LYS A 527 17.65 45.68 -8.61
C LYS A 527 18.41 46.77 -9.36
N GLY A 528 17.77 47.91 -9.63
CA GLY A 528 18.30 48.99 -10.43
C GLY A 528 18.83 50.17 -9.61
N ALA A 529 19.21 51.23 -10.33
CA ALA A 529 19.82 52.42 -9.73
C ALA A 529 18.80 53.43 -9.17
N ARG A 530 17.49 53.27 -9.44
CA ARG A 530 16.46 54.21 -8.96
C ARG A 530 16.31 54.10 -7.45
N SER A 531 16.09 55.25 -6.80
CA SER A 531 15.84 55.31 -5.36
C SER A 531 14.44 54.80 -5.01
N GLU A 532 14.25 54.35 -3.76
CA GLU A 532 12.92 53.97 -3.26
C GLU A 532 11.89 55.08 -3.44
N LYS A 533 12.28 56.34 -3.21
CA LYS A 533 11.39 57.51 -3.35
C LYS A 533 10.89 57.66 -4.78
N GLU A 534 11.77 57.51 -5.78
CA GLU A 534 11.40 57.60 -7.20
C GLU A 534 10.46 56.47 -7.59
N ILE A 535 10.73 55.23 -7.15
CA ILE A 535 9.88 54.07 -7.42
C ILE A 535 8.50 54.24 -6.78
N ARG A 536 8.45 54.60 -5.49
CA ARG A 536 7.18 54.84 -4.79
C ARG A 536 6.32 55.89 -5.47
N GLN A 537 6.94 57.01 -5.87
CA GLN A 537 6.24 58.11 -6.52
C GLN A 537 5.78 57.71 -7.93
N GLY A 538 6.65 57.13 -8.75
CA GLY A 538 6.32 56.77 -10.12
C GLY A 538 5.32 55.63 -10.24
N LEU A 539 5.38 54.63 -9.35
CA LEU A 539 4.46 53.49 -9.34
C LEU A 539 3.17 53.74 -8.54
N GLN A 540 3.06 54.91 -7.88
CA GLN A 540 1.93 55.27 -7.02
C GLN A 540 1.66 54.19 -5.95
N LEU A 541 2.72 53.77 -5.27
CA LEU A 541 2.66 52.74 -4.25
C LEU A 541 1.89 53.24 -3.02
N LYS A 542 1.05 52.36 -2.47
CA LYS A 542 0.32 52.55 -1.22
C LYS A 542 1.28 52.45 -0.03
N GLU A 543 0.82 52.89 1.14
CA GLU A 543 1.60 52.85 2.37
C GLU A 543 2.01 51.42 2.76
N LYS A 544 1.12 50.44 2.54
CA LYS A 544 1.36 49.02 2.80
C LYS A 544 2.23 48.30 1.74
N ASP A 545 2.54 48.97 0.64
CA ASP A 545 3.42 48.39 -0.37
C ASP A 545 4.87 48.64 0.04
N GLU A 546 5.78 47.80 -0.45
CA GLU A 546 7.17 47.78 -0.02
C GLU A 546 8.10 47.93 -1.23
N VAL A 547 9.23 48.62 -1.03
CA VAL A 547 10.33 48.67 -2.01
C VAL A 547 11.58 48.17 -1.32
N VAL A 548 12.15 47.11 -1.86
CA VAL A 548 13.22 46.34 -1.23
C VAL A 548 14.44 46.33 -2.15
N PRO A 549 15.56 46.95 -1.78
CA PRO A 549 16.76 46.94 -2.60
C PRO A 549 17.37 45.53 -2.64
N LEU A 550 17.75 45.06 -3.83
CA LEU A 550 18.51 43.84 -4.05
C LEU A 550 19.64 44.07 -5.05
N GLU A 551 20.69 43.26 -4.98
CA GLU A 551 21.73 43.27 -6.01
C GLU A 551 21.18 42.71 -7.33
N ASN A 552 21.73 43.18 -8.45
CA ASN A 552 21.32 42.69 -9.77
C ASN A 552 21.94 41.33 -10.12
N VAL A 553 21.60 40.30 -9.36
CA VAL A 553 22.14 38.93 -9.51
C VAL A 553 21.00 37.93 -9.71
N GLY A 554 21.21 36.89 -10.51
CA GLY A 554 20.33 35.73 -10.60
C GLY A 554 18.94 35.98 -11.23
N ARG A 555 18.80 36.98 -12.12
CA ARG A 555 17.55 37.29 -12.83
C ARG A 555 16.32 37.45 -11.89
N GLU A 556 15.12 37.30 -12.42
CA GLU A 556 13.87 37.30 -11.66
C GLU A 556 13.80 36.11 -10.69
N GLY A 557 14.42 34.98 -11.04
CA GLY A 557 14.37 33.76 -10.24
C GLY A 557 14.95 33.93 -8.84
N ALA A 558 16.12 34.58 -8.71
CA ALA A 558 16.72 34.89 -7.42
C ALA A 558 15.84 35.82 -6.57
N THR A 559 15.18 36.79 -7.20
CA THR A 559 14.23 37.67 -6.48
C THR A 559 13.10 36.88 -5.82
N TYR A 560 12.52 35.92 -6.55
CA TYR A 560 11.39 35.14 -6.04
C TYR A 560 11.82 34.18 -4.94
N LEU A 561 13.00 33.56 -5.07
CA LEU A 561 13.60 32.74 -4.01
C LEU A 561 13.87 33.57 -2.76
N LYS A 562 14.43 34.77 -2.92
CA LYS A 562 14.67 35.70 -1.80
C LYS A 562 13.39 36.04 -1.05
N HIS A 563 12.30 36.33 -1.77
CA HIS A 563 11.00 36.56 -1.16
C HIS A 563 10.54 35.35 -0.35
N ILE A 564 10.57 34.15 -0.94
CA ILE A 564 10.20 32.92 -0.24
C ILE A 564 11.02 32.76 1.03
N LEU A 565 12.35 32.83 0.94
CA LEU A 565 13.26 32.59 2.05
C LEU A 565 13.10 33.61 3.19
N LEU A 566 12.88 34.89 2.85
CA LEU A 566 12.67 35.96 3.84
C LEU A 566 11.41 35.73 4.68
N HIS A 567 10.34 35.19 4.08
CA HIS A 567 9.05 35.04 4.74
C HIS A 567 8.78 33.61 5.25
N TYR A 568 9.56 32.62 4.83
CA TYR A 568 9.34 31.20 5.14
C TYR A 568 9.28 30.91 6.64
N ASN A 569 10.31 31.31 7.39
CA ASN A 569 10.43 31.00 8.81
C ASN A 569 9.37 31.71 9.66
N ALA A 570 9.06 32.97 9.37
CA ALA A 570 7.97 33.69 10.02
C ALA A 570 6.63 33.01 9.77
N THR A 571 6.41 32.54 8.54
CA THR A 571 5.18 31.82 8.17
C THR A 571 5.06 30.51 8.93
N LEU A 572 6.13 29.72 9.01
CA LEU A 572 6.13 28.48 9.81
C LEU A 572 5.89 28.75 11.30
N ALA A 573 6.54 29.77 11.86
CA ALA A 573 6.35 30.14 13.27
C ALA A 573 4.91 30.59 13.56
N ALA A 574 4.28 31.32 12.63
CA ALA A 574 2.89 31.75 12.78
C ALA A 574 1.88 30.59 12.67
N LEU A 575 2.18 29.55 11.90
CA LEU A 575 1.31 28.38 11.74
C LEU A 575 1.43 27.38 12.90
N SER A 576 2.58 27.35 13.59
CA SER A 576 2.88 26.37 14.64
C SER A 576 3.40 27.05 15.92
N PRO A 577 2.58 27.86 16.63
CA PRO A 577 3.03 28.64 17.78
C PRO A 577 3.43 27.78 19.00
N ASP A 578 2.86 26.58 19.14
CA ASP A 578 3.08 25.70 20.31
C ASP A 578 4.15 24.61 20.08
N ALA A 579 4.63 24.45 18.84
CA ALA A 579 5.63 23.44 18.54
C ALA A 579 7.03 24.02 18.75
N SER A 580 7.89 23.31 19.48
CA SER A 580 9.32 23.59 19.58
C SER A 580 10.02 23.27 18.24
N VAL A 581 9.61 23.92 17.17
CA VAL A 581 10.18 23.76 15.84
C VAL A 581 11.53 24.44 15.85
N SER A 582 12.59 23.65 15.70
CA SER A 582 13.91 24.17 15.35
C SER A 582 13.79 24.85 13.98
N LEU A 583 13.69 26.18 13.98
CA LEU A 583 13.64 26.94 12.73
C LEU A 583 14.95 26.72 11.95
N PRO A 584 14.88 26.54 10.62
CA PRO A 584 16.07 26.45 9.78
C PRO A 584 16.99 27.64 9.99
N ALA A 585 18.31 27.40 9.96
CA ALA A 585 19.30 28.47 10.00
C ALA A 585 19.06 29.40 8.80
N SER A 586 18.65 30.63 9.08
CA SER A 586 18.44 31.64 8.03
C SER A 586 19.80 32.17 7.58
N PRO A 587 20.05 32.35 6.26
CA PRO A 587 21.17 33.12 5.76
C PRO A 587 21.23 34.48 6.48
N SER A 588 22.43 35.00 6.69
CA SER A 588 22.58 36.37 7.21
C SER A 588 22.18 37.36 6.13
N PHE A 589 20.88 37.67 6.03
CA PHE A 589 20.40 38.75 5.17
C PHE A 589 20.92 40.10 5.69
N ALA A 590 21.15 41.04 4.78
CA ALA A 590 21.59 42.39 5.13
C ALA A 590 20.63 43.01 6.16
N SER A 591 21.14 43.85 7.07
CA SER A 591 20.33 44.49 8.12
C SER A 591 19.12 45.26 7.57
N ALA A 592 19.22 45.78 6.34
CA ALA A 592 18.14 46.44 5.63
C ALA A 592 16.91 45.53 5.39
N LEU A 593 17.11 44.21 5.29
CA LEU A 593 16.07 43.22 5.01
C LEU A 593 15.50 42.57 6.29
N ALA A 594 16.05 42.87 7.47
CA ALA A 594 15.68 42.22 8.73
C ALA A 594 14.21 42.45 9.14
N HIS A 595 13.61 43.56 8.71
CA HIS A 595 12.20 43.85 8.99
C HIS A 595 11.24 42.90 8.25
N LEU A 596 11.62 42.42 7.07
CA LEU A 596 10.83 41.50 6.24
C LEU A 596 10.74 40.10 6.85
N GLN A 597 11.75 39.71 7.62
CA GLN A 597 11.83 38.41 8.31
C GLN A 597 10.75 38.22 9.38
N ARG A 598 9.96 39.26 9.70
CA ARG A 598 8.83 39.18 10.63
C ARG A 598 7.49 39.10 9.94
N THR A 599 7.47 39.29 8.62
CA THR A 599 6.25 39.24 7.83
C THR A 599 6.09 37.86 7.21
N VAL A 600 4.85 37.36 7.23
CA VAL A 600 4.49 36.03 6.70
C VAL A 600 4.20 36.11 5.21
N LEU A 601 4.24 34.97 4.53
CA LEU A 601 3.74 34.80 3.17
C LEU A 601 2.22 35.02 3.16
N ALA A 602 1.74 35.73 2.14
CA ALA A 602 0.31 35.78 1.82
C ALA A 602 -0.24 34.39 1.45
N ASP A 603 -1.56 34.23 1.48
CA ASP A 603 -2.22 32.98 1.10
C ASP A 603 -1.97 32.62 -0.37
N HIS A 604 -1.89 33.64 -1.23
CA HIS A 604 -1.45 33.54 -2.62
C HIS A 604 -0.40 34.61 -2.93
N THR A 605 0.64 34.21 -3.66
CA THR A 605 1.69 35.12 -4.12
C THR A 605 1.74 35.09 -5.65
N PHE A 606 1.64 36.26 -6.27
CA PHE A 606 1.87 36.49 -7.69
C PHE A 606 3.31 36.95 -7.87
N PHE A 607 4.11 36.16 -8.58
CA PHE A 607 5.46 36.50 -8.97
C PHE A 607 5.45 36.99 -10.41
N LEU A 608 5.80 38.26 -10.62
CA LEU A 608 5.62 38.95 -11.89
C LEU A 608 6.87 39.74 -12.31
N GLN A 609 7.01 39.90 -13.63
CA GLN A 609 7.90 40.89 -14.21
C GLN A 609 7.24 42.28 -14.15
N PRO A 610 7.96 43.39 -14.39
CA PRO A 610 7.38 44.74 -14.36
C PRO A 610 6.38 45.01 -15.50
N HIS A 611 6.24 44.06 -16.42
CA HIS A 611 5.26 44.07 -17.50
C HIS A 611 4.72 42.66 -17.73
N LEU A 612 3.52 42.55 -18.30
CA LEU A 612 2.92 41.26 -18.62
C LEU A 612 3.52 40.67 -19.90
N ALA A 613 4.47 39.73 -19.77
CA ALA A 613 4.90 38.93 -20.91
C ALA A 613 3.77 38.00 -21.38
N TRP A 614 3.70 37.76 -22.69
CA TRP A 614 2.67 36.89 -23.30
C TRP A 614 1.23 37.31 -23.02
N GLY A 615 0.92 38.61 -23.08
CA GLY A 615 -0.37 39.16 -22.64
C GLY A 615 -1.63 38.47 -23.19
N HIS A 616 -1.59 37.92 -24.41
CA HIS A 616 -2.72 37.17 -24.99
C HIS A 616 -2.98 35.81 -24.32
N ILE A 617 -1.97 35.21 -23.68
CA ILE A 617 -2.07 33.97 -22.87
C ILE A 617 -2.27 34.33 -21.40
N ALA A 618 -1.47 35.28 -20.91
CA ALA A 618 -1.39 35.63 -19.51
C ALA A 618 -2.69 36.28 -18.99
N ALA A 619 -3.26 37.22 -19.75
CA ALA A 619 -4.43 37.97 -19.29
C ALA A 619 -5.68 37.09 -19.07
N PRO A 620 -6.05 36.17 -20.00
CA PRO A 620 -7.13 35.22 -19.74
C PRO A 620 -6.86 34.31 -18.53
N ARG A 621 -5.64 33.80 -18.37
CA ARG A 621 -5.29 32.89 -17.27
C ARG A 621 -5.30 33.56 -15.90
N LEU A 622 -4.92 34.84 -15.83
CA LEU A 622 -5.03 35.65 -14.62
C LEU A 622 -6.49 35.76 -14.11
N GLN A 623 -7.48 35.72 -15.00
CA GLN A 623 -8.90 35.77 -14.63
C GLN A 623 -9.43 34.43 -14.08
N LEU A 624 -8.68 33.33 -14.24
CA LEU A 624 -9.08 31.99 -13.76
C LEU A 624 -8.73 31.76 -12.29
N MET A 625 -7.98 32.68 -11.68
CA MET A 625 -7.49 32.56 -10.31
C MET A 625 -8.65 32.36 -9.32
N GLY A 626 -8.59 31.24 -8.61
CA GLY A 626 -9.57 30.84 -7.61
C GLY A 626 -8.93 30.60 -6.23
N PRO A 627 -9.73 30.52 -5.16
CA PRO A 627 -9.22 30.29 -3.81
C PRO A 627 -8.53 28.93 -3.64
N ASP A 628 -8.86 27.96 -4.48
CA ASP A 628 -8.25 26.63 -4.55
C ASP A 628 -7.07 26.56 -5.53
N THR A 629 -6.69 27.65 -6.20
CA THR A 629 -5.55 27.63 -7.13
C THR A 629 -4.29 27.39 -6.32
N GLY A 630 -3.67 26.22 -6.49
CA GLY A 630 -2.39 25.90 -5.88
C GLY A 630 -1.23 26.50 -6.66
N PHE A 631 -1.26 26.36 -7.98
CA PHE A 631 -0.26 26.94 -8.88
C PHE A 631 -0.87 27.23 -10.26
N ALA A 632 -0.59 28.41 -10.81
CA ALA A 632 -0.97 28.81 -12.16
C ALA A 632 0.19 29.55 -12.82
N HIS A 633 0.56 29.15 -14.04
CA HIS A 633 1.60 29.83 -14.82
C HIS A 633 0.97 30.69 -15.91
N PHE A 634 1.52 31.88 -16.14
CA PHE A 634 0.92 32.89 -17.03
C PHE A 634 1.54 32.93 -18.44
N GLY A 635 2.55 32.12 -18.72
CA GLY A 635 3.09 31.95 -20.07
C GLY A 635 2.80 30.59 -20.69
N PRO A 636 3.26 30.36 -21.93
CA PRO A 636 3.04 29.11 -22.66
C PRO A 636 3.47 27.88 -21.86
N TYR A 637 2.61 26.86 -21.82
CA TYR A 637 2.97 25.55 -21.28
C TYR A 637 3.68 24.73 -22.35
N ILE A 638 4.69 23.96 -21.94
CA ILE A 638 5.52 23.19 -22.85
C ILE A 638 5.66 21.78 -22.31
N LYS A 639 5.60 20.81 -23.23
CA LYS A 639 6.07 19.45 -22.96
C LYS A 639 7.58 19.39 -23.05
N GLY A 640 8.21 19.38 -21.88
CA GLY A 640 9.63 19.14 -21.73
C GLY A 640 9.95 17.64 -21.71
N GLN A 641 11.14 17.29 -22.17
CA GLN A 641 11.80 16.03 -21.83
C GLN A 641 12.98 16.35 -20.93
N CYS A 642 12.73 16.49 -19.63
CA CYS A 642 13.77 16.74 -18.62
C CYS A 642 14.75 17.85 -18.99
N GLY A 643 14.18 19.02 -19.30
CA GLY A 643 14.95 20.18 -19.72
C GLY A 643 15.07 20.39 -21.22
N GLN A 644 14.67 19.43 -22.05
CA GLN A 644 14.61 19.67 -23.49
C GLN A 644 13.22 20.12 -23.93
N ASP A 645 13.10 21.32 -24.50
CA ASP A 645 11.92 21.78 -25.22
C ASP A 645 11.92 21.14 -26.62
N LYS A 646 11.01 20.19 -26.84
CA LYS A 646 10.89 19.51 -28.15
C LYS A 646 10.24 20.36 -29.22
N GLY A 647 9.45 21.38 -28.85
CA GLY A 647 8.76 22.23 -29.80
C GLY A 647 9.73 23.10 -30.61
N ILE A 648 10.79 23.58 -29.95
CA ILE A 648 11.78 24.47 -30.58
C ILE A 648 13.22 23.96 -30.54
N GLY A 649 13.48 22.80 -29.94
CA GLY A 649 14.79 22.14 -29.94
C GLY A 649 15.82 22.77 -28.99
N ILE A 650 15.38 23.53 -27.98
CA ILE A 650 16.27 24.18 -27.00
C ILE A 650 16.42 23.31 -25.74
N GLY A 651 17.66 23.18 -25.24
CA GLY A 651 17.96 22.50 -23.99
C GLY A 651 18.18 23.47 -22.83
N PHE A 652 17.58 23.17 -21.69
CA PHE A 652 17.73 23.83 -20.40
C PHE A 652 18.41 22.84 -19.44
N PRO A 653 19.76 22.87 -19.36
CA PRO A 653 20.54 21.77 -18.80
C PRO A 653 20.20 21.47 -17.35
N VAL A 654 19.80 22.47 -16.55
CA VAL A 654 19.61 22.33 -15.09
C VAL A 654 18.17 21.91 -14.71
N VAL A 655 17.23 21.90 -15.67
CA VAL A 655 15.82 21.55 -15.37
C VAL A 655 15.69 20.09 -14.91
N LYS A 656 16.55 19.19 -15.42
CA LYS A 656 16.60 17.79 -14.98
C LYS A 656 16.99 17.69 -13.50
N GLU A 657 18.00 18.43 -13.09
CA GLU A 657 18.50 18.47 -11.72
C GLU A 657 17.46 19.11 -10.79
N LEU A 658 16.80 20.18 -11.23
CA LEU A 658 15.69 20.80 -10.48
C LEU A 658 14.53 19.84 -10.29
N PHE A 659 14.18 19.04 -11.30
CA PHE A 659 13.20 17.97 -11.16
C PHE A 659 13.63 16.97 -10.08
N ASN A 660 14.88 16.52 -10.11
CA ASN A 660 15.40 15.58 -9.11
C ASN A 660 15.39 16.18 -7.69
N ILE A 661 15.71 17.47 -7.53
CA ILE A 661 15.76 18.16 -6.23
C ILE A 661 14.36 18.33 -5.63
N PHE A 662 13.41 18.84 -6.44
CA PHE A 662 12.09 19.22 -5.94
C PHE A 662 11.08 18.07 -5.94
N VAL A 663 11.12 17.19 -6.95
CA VAL A 663 10.24 16.01 -7.04
C VAL A 663 10.80 14.84 -6.25
N GLY A 664 12.14 14.74 -6.13
CA GLY A 664 12.79 13.58 -5.49
C GLY A 664 12.82 12.33 -6.35
N GLU A 665 12.43 12.43 -7.62
CA GLU A 665 12.44 11.37 -8.62
C GLU A 665 13.49 11.63 -9.68
N ILE A 666 14.04 10.56 -10.27
CA ILE A 666 14.93 10.70 -11.42
C ILE A 666 14.07 11.09 -12.61
N CYS A 667 14.33 12.26 -13.19
CA CYS A 667 13.63 12.69 -14.39
C CYS A 667 13.75 11.61 -15.50
N PRO A 668 12.65 11.21 -16.15
CA PRO A 668 12.64 10.10 -17.11
C PRO A 668 13.75 10.23 -18.16
N PRO A 669 14.50 9.15 -18.46
CA PRO A 669 15.69 9.25 -19.30
C PRO A 669 15.36 9.91 -20.65
N THR A 670 16.00 11.05 -20.89
CA THR A 670 16.08 11.62 -22.23
C THR A 670 16.88 10.65 -23.09
N GLY A 671 16.47 10.42 -24.33
CA GLY A 671 17.25 9.62 -25.29
C GLY A 671 18.60 10.23 -25.66
N GLN A 672 19.21 11.05 -24.81
CA GLN A 672 20.54 11.61 -25.00
C GLN A 672 21.57 10.72 -24.32
N THR A 673 22.11 9.77 -25.07
CA THR A 673 23.48 9.31 -24.85
C THR A 673 24.39 10.53 -24.90
N VAL A 674 24.82 11.00 -23.74
CA VAL A 674 26.06 11.76 -23.60
C VAL A 674 27.12 10.93 -24.31
N ARG A 675 27.73 11.43 -25.39
CA ARG A 675 28.97 10.83 -25.91
C ARG A 675 30.07 11.25 -24.95
N PRO A 676 30.66 10.35 -24.16
CA PRO A 676 31.92 10.64 -23.52
C PRO A 676 32.96 10.52 -24.62
N HIS A 677 33.68 11.61 -24.91
CA HIS A 677 34.97 11.47 -25.55
C HIS A 677 35.85 10.57 -24.66
N ASP A 678 36.35 9.50 -25.27
CA ASP A 678 37.45 8.63 -24.85
C ASP A 678 37.29 7.81 -23.56
N ALA A 679 36.93 6.52 -23.70
CA ALA A 679 37.89 5.41 -23.56
C ALA A 679 37.20 4.02 -23.53
N PHE A 680 37.77 3.11 -24.33
CA PHE A 680 37.61 1.65 -24.39
C PHE A 680 36.40 1.03 -25.11
N SER A 681 36.74 0.53 -26.30
CA SER A 681 36.05 -0.37 -27.20
C SER A 681 35.43 -1.60 -26.54
N LEU A 682 34.16 -1.86 -26.89
CA LEU A 682 33.61 -3.20 -27.12
C LEU A 682 32.44 -3.06 -28.10
N ASP A 683 32.76 -3.20 -29.39
CA ASP A 683 31.82 -3.38 -30.49
C ASP A 683 30.97 -4.63 -30.25
N SER A 684 29.67 -4.46 -29.99
CA SER A 684 28.58 -5.36 -30.40
C SER A 684 27.26 -5.01 -29.70
N PHE A 685 26.57 -3.96 -30.14
CA PHE A 685 25.11 -3.84 -29.96
C PHE A 685 24.57 -2.85 -31.00
N ARG A 686 24.22 -3.38 -32.18
CA ARG A 686 23.42 -2.69 -33.19
C ARG A 686 22.11 -3.46 -33.31
N GLY A 687 21.12 -3.03 -32.53
CA GLY A 687 19.77 -3.58 -32.52
C GLY A 687 18.80 -2.51 -32.04
N GLU A 688 17.89 -2.15 -32.93
CA GLU A 688 16.78 -1.18 -32.86
C GLU A 688 16.37 -0.68 -31.47
N ALA A 689 16.59 0.62 -31.25
CA ALA A 689 16.03 1.36 -30.13
C ALA A 689 14.51 1.50 -30.30
N ASP A 690 13.78 0.86 -29.40
CA ASP A 690 12.36 1.05 -29.17
C ASP A 690 12.06 2.50 -28.78
N MET A 691 11.20 3.13 -29.57
CA MET A 691 10.77 4.52 -29.48
C MET A 691 9.49 4.64 -28.63
N THR A 692 9.33 3.94 -27.49
CA THR A 692 8.09 4.07 -26.69
C THR A 692 8.27 3.86 -25.17
N LEU A 693 8.48 4.96 -24.43
CA LEU A 693 7.87 5.34 -23.11
C LEU A 693 8.73 6.44 -22.42
N GLN A 694 8.85 7.61 -23.04
CA GLN A 694 9.39 8.80 -22.35
C GLN A 694 8.20 9.58 -21.81
N ASN A 695 8.01 9.58 -20.48
CA ASN A 695 6.98 10.43 -19.87
C ASN A 695 7.46 11.88 -19.93
N PRO A 696 6.81 12.76 -20.72
CA PRO A 696 7.17 14.17 -20.74
C PRO A 696 6.89 14.80 -19.38
N THR A 697 7.61 15.85 -19.05
CA THR A 697 7.36 16.70 -17.88
C THR A 697 6.85 18.05 -18.33
N GLN A 698 5.98 18.67 -17.55
CA GLN A 698 5.53 20.03 -17.84
C GLN A 698 6.61 21.05 -17.43
N ILE A 699 6.94 21.96 -18.34
CA ILE A 699 7.70 23.18 -18.07
C ILE A 699 6.92 24.37 -18.67
N ALA A 700 7.33 25.61 -18.40
CA ALA A 700 6.59 26.78 -18.89
C ALA A 700 7.51 27.95 -19.31
N TRP A 701 7.11 28.73 -20.32
CA TRP A 701 7.83 29.92 -20.77
C TRP A 701 7.49 31.13 -19.89
N SER A 702 8.50 31.93 -19.52
CA SER A 702 8.45 33.13 -18.66
C SER A 702 8.52 32.89 -17.15
N ALA A 703 8.90 33.95 -16.43
CA ALA A 703 9.03 34.01 -14.97
C ALA A 703 7.78 34.62 -14.31
N GLN A 704 6.58 34.29 -14.79
CA GLN A 704 5.34 34.88 -14.29
C GLN A 704 4.31 33.81 -13.91
N PHE A 705 3.96 33.75 -12.63
CA PHE A 705 3.06 32.73 -12.08
C PHE A 705 2.43 33.18 -10.77
N ALA A 706 1.37 32.48 -10.35
CA ALA A 706 0.82 32.57 -9.01
C ALA A 706 0.92 31.21 -8.31
N VAL A 707 1.15 31.24 -7.00
CA VAL A 707 1.31 30.05 -6.19
C VAL A 707 0.69 30.26 -4.81
N SER A 708 0.11 29.21 -4.25
CA SER A 708 -0.43 29.22 -2.90
C SER A 708 0.69 29.11 -1.85
N LYS A 709 0.45 29.68 -0.68
CA LYS A 709 1.28 29.49 0.51
C LYS A 709 1.52 28.02 0.82
N HIS A 710 0.48 27.21 0.64
CA HIS A 710 0.53 25.77 0.89
C HIS A 710 1.57 25.09 0.00
N ARG A 711 1.59 25.40 -1.30
CA ARG A 711 2.58 24.87 -2.25
C ARG A 711 4.00 25.36 -1.99
N ILE A 712 4.17 26.61 -1.55
CA ILE A 712 5.50 27.11 -1.14
C ILE A 712 6.03 26.30 0.05
N LEU A 713 5.21 26.11 1.09
CA LEU A 713 5.58 25.41 2.32
C LEU A 713 5.67 23.87 2.16
N ALA A 714 5.16 23.31 1.08
CA ALA A 714 5.28 21.88 0.78
C ALA A 714 6.72 21.45 0.46
N ASN A 715 7.61 22.40 0.14
CA ASN A 715 9.04 22.16 -0.03
C ASN A 715 9.82 22.63 1.19
N SER A 716 10.89 21.91 1.53
CA SER A 716 11.76 22.31 2.63
C SER A 716 12.52 23.60 2.32
N TYR A 717 12.81 24.36 3.38
CA TYR A 717 13.59 25.60 3.31
C TYR A 717 14.93 25.41 2.59
N GLU A 718 15.61 24.30 2.88
CA GLU A 718 16.95 23.99 2.39
C GLU A 718 16.99 23.87 0.86
N ARG A 719 15.91 23.40 0.22
CA ARG A 719 15.82 23.32 -1.24
C ARG A 719 15.82 24.71 -1.88
N TYR A 720 15.06 25.64 -1.30
CA TYR A 720 15.04 27.02 -1.77
C TYR A 720 16.37 27.72 -1.48
N ALA A 721 16.94 27.52 -0.28
CA ALA A 721 18.18 28.15 0.14
C ALA A 721 19.36 27.69 -0.74
N HIS A 722 19.42 26.40 -1.06
CA HIS A 722 20.45 25.87 -1.96
C HIS A 722 20.33 26.45 -3.36
N LEU A 723 19.10 26.63 -3.87
CA LEU A 723 18.90 27.22 -5.18
C LEU A 723 19.22 28.73 -5.18
N ASP A 724 18.88 29.46 -4.12
CA ASP A 724 19.25 30.88 -3.95
C ASP A 724 20.77 31.06 -3.90
N GLU A 725 21.48 30.24 -3.11
CA GLU A 725 22.94 30.23 -3.04
C GLU A 725 23.57 29.94 -4.41
N LEU A 726 23.01 28.99 -5.16
CA LEU A 726 23.46 28.72 -6.51
C LEU A 726 23.23 29.93 -7.42
N MET A 727 22.06 30.57 -7.36
CA MET A 727 21.72 31.73 -8.19
C MET A 727 22.56 32.97 -7.89
N GLU A 728 23.04 33.12 -6.66
CA GLU A 728 23.90 34.20 -6.18
C GLU A 728 25.39 33.84 -6.12
N ALA A 729 25.80 32.75 -6.78
CA ALA A 729 27.20 32.32 -6.74
C ALA A 729 28.15 33.44 -7.20
N PRO A 730 29.38 33.51 -6.67
CA PRO A 730 30.31 34.59 -6.96
C PRO A 730 30.72 34.63 -8.45
N VAL A 731 31.21 35.79 -8.89
CA VAL A 731 31.77 35.97 -10.23
C VAL A 731 32.87 34.93 -10.49
N GLY A 732 32.84 34.27 -11.65
CA GLY A 732 33.75 33.18 -12.00
C GLY A 732 33.27 31.77 -11.58
N HIS A 733 32.11 31.67 -10.94
CA HIS A 733 31.44 30.39 -10.77
C HIS A 733 30.89 29.87 -12.11
N TRP A 734 31.00 28.56 -12.36
CA TRP A 734 30.71 27.92 -13.66
C TRP A 734 29.31 28.19 -14.22
N ILE A 735 28.34 28.49 -13.35
CA ILE A 735 26.97 28.81 -13.75
C ILE A 735 26.86 30.09 -14.59
N HIS A 736 27.83 30.99 -14.45
CA HIS A 736 27.90 32.27 -15.16
C HIS A 736 28.52 32.11 -16.54
N ASP A 737 29.24 31.01 -16.77
CA ASP A 737 29.92 30.69 -18.02
C ASP A 737 29.13 29.69 -18.88
N MET A 738 28.01 29.19 -18.35
CA MET A 738 27.12 28.30 -19.09
C MET A 738 26.45 29.03 -20.27
N TRP A 739 26.34 28.33 -21.40
CA TRP A 739 25.54 28.81 -22.52
C TRP A 739 24.05 28.77 -22.18
N GLY A 740 23.34 29.85 -22.52
CA GLY A 740 21.89 29.92 -22.47
C GLY A 740 21.34 30.89 -23.54
N PRO A 741 20.01 30.94 -23.72
CA PRO A 741 19.37 31.82 -24.71
C PRO A 741 19.64 33.31 -24.44
N ASN A 742 19.53 34.17 -25.46
CA ASN A 742 19.62 35.63 -25.34
C ASN A 742 20.92 36.16 -24.67
N GLU A 743 22.09 35.67 -25.11
CA GLU A 743 23.38 36.09 -24.52
C GLU A 743 23.44 35.84 -23.01
N SER A 744 22.81 34.76 -22.54
CA SER A 744 22.93 34.31 -21.15
C SER A 744 24.40 34.18 -20.76
N GLY A 745 24.73 34.70 -19.59
CA GLY A 745 26.07 34.74 -19.05
C GLY A 745 26.20 35.81 -17.98
N GLY A 746 27.12 35.59 -17.05
CA GLY A 746 27.41 36.52 -15.96
C GLY A 746 26.38 36.55 -14.82
N PRO A 747 26.67 37.31 -13.75
CA PRO A 747 25.91 37.27 -12.50
C PRO A 747 24.45 37.73 -12.60
N SER A 748 24.14 38.72 -13.44
CA SER A 748 22.79 39.26 -13.58
C SER A 748 21.88 38.39 -14.45
N ASN A 749 22.47 37.65 -15.40
CA ASN A 749 21.77 36.86 -16.41
C ASN A 749 22.31 35.41 -16.53
N PRO A 750 22.43 34.64 -15.43
CA PRO A 750 23.03 33.31 -15.51
C PRO A 750 22.10 32.33 -16.24
N ALA A 751 22.67 31.40 -17.00
CA ALA A 751 21.89 30.40 -17.76
C ALA A 751 21.03 29.49 -16.84
N VAL A 752 21.49 29.26 -15.60
CA VAL A 752 20.69 28.56 -14.58
C VAL A 752 19.42 29.33 -14.24
N GLY A 753 19.43 30.66 -14.28
CA GLY A 753 18.24 31.48 -14.06
C GLY A 753 17.13 31.19 -15.06
N HIS A 754 17.46 31.08 -16.34
CA HIS A 754 16.50 30.65 -17.35
C HIS A 754 15.96 29.25 -17.08
N SER A 755 16.80 28.32 -16.62
CA SER A 755 16.35 26.96 -16.26
C SER A 755 15.36 26.99 -15.08
N VAL A 756 15.62 27.81 -14.06
CA VAL A 756 14.72 28.00 -12.91
C VAL A 756 13.37 28.57 -13.35
N GLU A 757 13.38 29.57 -14.24
CA GLU A 757 12.14 30.14 -14.79
C GLU A 757 11.27 29.10 -15.50
N ARG A 758 11.87 28.12 -16.18
CA ARG A 758 11.15 27.02 -16.82
C ARG A 758 10.64 25.98 -15.83
N ALA A 759 11.30 25.85 -14.68
CA ALA A 759 11.06 24.81 -13.69
C ALA A 759 10.05 25.21 -12.60
N TRP A 760 9.49 26.41 -12.59
CA TRP A 760 8.48 26.81 -11.59
C TRP A 760 7.31 25.82 -11.43
N PRO A 761 6.73 25.26 -12.50
CA PRO A 761 5.70 24.22 -12.35
C PRO A 761 6.21 23.01 -11.57
N THR A 762 7.42 22.54 -11.88
CA THR A 762 8.09 21.44 -11.16
C THR A 762 8.37 21.78 -9.70
N ILE A 763 8.92 22.96 -9.44
CA ILE A 763 9.27 23.43 -8.09
C ILE A 763 8.04 23.38 -7.18
N PHE A 764 6.87 23.77 -7.67
CA PHE A 764 5.63 23.80 -6.88
C PHE A 764 4.72 22.58 -7.11
N GLY A 765 5.26 21.46 -7.61
CA GLY A 765 4.51 20.20 -7.71
C GLY A 765 3.36 20.23 -8.72
N CYS A 766 3.46 21.07 -9.75
CA CYS A 766 2.55 21.18 -10.88
C CYS A 766 3.27 20.79 -12.18
N TRP A 767 3.68 19.53 -12.28
CA TRP A 767 4.50 19.02 -13.40
C TRP A 767 3.75 18.03 -14.31
N ASP A 768 2.42 17.93 -14.19
CA ASP A 768 1.61 17.02 -14.99
C ASP A 768 1.64 17.42 -16.48
N PRO A 769 2.22 16.59 -17.36
CA PRO A 769 2.35 16.93 -18.77
C PRO A 769 1.01 17.11 -19.48
N ARG A 770 -0.10 16.62 -18.91
CA ARG A 770 -1.45 16.81 -19.48
C ARG A 770 -1.87 18.26 -19.50
N ILE A 771 -1.42 19.09 -18.56
CA ILE A 771 -1.75 20.52 -18.56
C ILE A 771 -1.20 21.19 -19.82
N ALA A 772 -0.02 20.78 -20.30
CA ALA A 772 0.53 21.29 -21.55
C ALA A 772 -0.25 20.81 -22.80
N ASP A 773 -0.99 19.69 -22.72
CA ASP A 773 -1.88 19.23 -23.79
C ASP A 773 -3.24 19.90 -23.76
N GLU A 774 -3.80 20.04 -22.56
CA GLU A 774 -5.19 20.44 -22.33
C GLU A 774 -5.33 21.96 -22.23
N CYS A 775 -4.24 22.68 -21.96
CA CYS A 775 -4.19 24.14 -21.92
C CYS A 775 -3.16 24.72 -22.91
N PRO A 776 -3.42 24.61 -24.23
CA PRO A 776 -2.67 25.37 -25.23
C PRO A 776 -2.87 26.88 -25.06
N ASP A 777 -2.16 27.68 -25.86
CA ASP A 777 -2.07 29.14 -25.71
C ASP A 777 -3.41 29.87 -25.87
N ASP A 778 -4.36 29.31 -26.62
CA ASP A 778 -5.70 29.84 -26.85
C ASP A 778 -6.76 29.32 -25.85
N VAL A 779 -6.38 28.43 -24.94
CA VAL A 779 -7.26 27.86 -23.92
C VAL A 779 -7.03 28.53 -22.57
N ALA A 780 -8.13 28.91 -21.93
CA ALA A 780 -8.18 29.51 -20.61
C ALA A 780 -9.32 28.88 -19.81
N GLU A 781 -9.17 27.59 -19.49
CA GLU A 781 -10.10 26.85 -18.64
C GLU A 781 -9.45 26.51 -17.30
N ARG A 782 -10.14 26.85 -16.22
CA ARG A 782 -9.60 26.73 -14.85
C ARG A 782 -9.11 25.31 -14.54
N ASP A 783 -9.90 24.28 -14.85
CA ASP A 783 -9.54 22.90 -14.49
C ASP A 783 -8.44 22.31 -15.37
N LYS A 784 -8.11 22.96 -16.49
CA LYS A 784 -7.09 22.51 -17.45
C LYS A 784 -5.79 23.28 -17.33
N CYS A 785 -5.83 24.54 -16.90
CA CYS A 785 -4.73 25.49 -16.99
C CYS A 785 -4.01 25.79 -15.67
N GLN A 786 -4.39 25.13 -14.57
CA GLN A 786 -3.79 25.33 -13.26
C GLN A 786 -3.85 24.06 -12.43
N CYS A 787 -2.93 23.95 -11.47
CA CYS A 787 -3.00 22.92 -10.44
C CYS A 787 -3.79 23.44 -9.25
N LEU A 788 -4.79 22.67 -8.82
CA LEU A 788 -5.63 22.98 -7.68
C LEU A 788 -5.10 22.35 -6.39
N ASP A 789 -5.31 23.02 -5.26
CA ASP A 789 -5.12 22.49 -3.90
C ASP A 789 -6.46 21.91 -3.43
N SER A 790 -6.64 20.59 -3.60
CA SER A 790 -7.87 19.84 -3.26
C SER A 790 -7.80 19.13 -1.92
#